data_AF-A0A7K8QHG1-F1
#
_entry.id   AF-A0A7K8QHG1-F1
#
_cell.length_a   1.000
_cell.length_b   1.000
_cell.length_c   1.000
_cell.angle_alpha   90.00
_cell.angle_beta   90.00
_cell.angle_gamma   90.00
#
_symmetry.space_group_name_H-M   'P 1'
#
loop_
_entity.id
_entity.type
_entity.pdbx_description
1 polymer ?
#
loop_
_entity_poly.entity_id
_entity_poly.type
_entity_poly.pdbx_seq_one_letter_code
_entity_poly.pdbx_strand_id
1 'polypeptide(L)'
;MSAQGDCEFLVKRARELVPGDLWAAKAWLITARSLYPADFNIQYEMYTIERNAERTASAGRLLYDMFVNFPDQPAVWREISVITSALRNDSQDKQTQFLRGLFETLPGRVQCEMLLKATEQCFNTLERAEMLLLLLRRFPETVVQHGVGLGETLLDAESIEDQESPVNCFRKLFVCDVLPLIINNPDVRLPASLLYKYLNKAAEFYINYVTRSTQTESQYQGSQDSSDIMSPSKRSSQKYVIDGLTEKSSQITDPWERLFKILSVVGMRCEWQMDKGRRSLGDILHRMKDLCRYISNFDSEAHTKYKNQVVYSTMLVFFKNAFHYVSNIQPSLFQGPNAPNQTPLVLLEDVSNIYGDTDIDRNKHIHKKRKLAEGREKTMSSDDEDPSGKARSRHITVNKADLANSIEVLESFKLARESWELLYSLESLDKEFTRICLSWKTETWLWLRIFLTDMIIYQGQYKKALSSLHHLAALQGSHSPQQITGQGSLENQRALIQLASCHFALGEYRQTCEKVLDLMCYILLPIQEGGKVQEEQPKVKSKFRKGSDLKLWPCTSRAIMPYCLHLLLACFKLRAFTDSRDDMALGHVVVLLQHEWPRGENLFLKAINKICQQGNFQYENFFNYVTNIDMLEEFAYLRTQEGGKIHLELLPNQAMLIKHHTVTRGITKGVKEDFRLAMERQVSRCGENLMVVLHRFCINEKILLLQTLA
;
A
#
# COMPACT_ATOMS: atom_id res chain seq x y z
N MET A 1 49.02 61.30 -0.86
CA MET A 1 48.85 60.38 -2.00
C MET A 1 50.13 59.59 -2.34
N SER A 2 51.00 59.20 -1.39
CA SER A 2 52.19 58.37 -1.66
C SER A 2 52.08 56.92 -1.19
N ALA A 3 51.34 56.65 -0.10
CA ALA A 3 51.29 55.32 0.51
C ALA A 3 50.66 54.22 -0.38
N GLN A 4 49.68 54.54 -1.23
CA GLN A 4 49.02 53.56 -2.09
C GLN A 4 50.00 52.96 -3.14
N GLY A 5 50.84 53.82 -3.75
CA GLY A 5 51.83 53.39 -4.73
C GLY A 5 52.97 52.59 -4.11
N ASP A 6 53.33 52.90 -2.86
CA ASP A 6 54.36 52.16 -2.10
C ASP A 6 53.87 50.73 -1.76
N CYS A 7 52.61 50.58 -1.31
CA CYS A 7 52.01 49.26 -1.05
C CYS A 7 51.96 48.39 -2.32
N GLU A 8 51.50 48.94 -3.44
CA GLU A 8 51.41 48.23 -4.72
C GLU A 8 52.79 47.79 -5.23
N PHE A 9 53.81 48.64 -5.07
CA PHE A 9 55.19 48.31 -5.42
C PHE A 9 55.72 47.13 -4.59
N LEU A 10 55.52 47.16 -3.27
CA LEU A 10 55.98 46.11 -2.35
C LEU A 10 55.30 44.76 -2.64
N VAL A 11 53.99 44.76 -2.90
CA VAL A 11 53.23 43.56 -3.28
C VAL A 11 53.70 43.02 -4.63
N LYS A 12 53.91 43.89 -5.63
CA LYS A 12 54.42 43.50 -6.95
C LYS A 12 55.81 42.88 -6.83
N ARG A 13 56.69 43.47 -6.04
CA ARG A 13 58.05 42.96 -5.84
C ARG A 13 58.07 41.61 -5.15
N ALA A 14 57.20 41.40 -4.16
CA ALA A 14 57.03 40.11 -3.53
C ALA A 14 56.55 39.03 -4.52
N ARG A 15 55.56 39.35 -5.38
CA ARG A 15 55.04 38.43 -6.42
C ARG A 15 56.10 37.97 -7.40
N GLU A 16 56.97 38.87 -7.86
CA GLU A 16 58.07 38.54 -8.78
C GLU A 16 59.05 37.52 -8.19
N LEU A 17 59.19 37.49 -6.86
CA LEU A 17 60.11 36.59 -6.15
C LEU A 17 59.48 35.22 -5.82
N VAL A 18 58.16 35.07 -5.86
CA VAL A 18 57.48 33.81 -5.51
C VAL A 18 58.01 32.58 -6.29
N PRO A 19 58.26 32.65 -7.61
CA PRO A 19 58.74 31.48 -8.37
C PRO A 19 60.22 31.12 -8.11
N GLY A 20 61.03 32.06 -7.63
CA GLY A 20 62.48 31.90 -7.49
C GLY A 20 62.98 31.79 -6.05
N ASP A 21 62.40 32.55 -5.13
CA ASP A 21 62.72 32.56 -3.70
C ASP A 21 61.50 32.95 -2.85
N LEU A 22 60.79 31.93 -2.37
CA LEU A 22 59.62 32.07 -1.51
C LEU A 22 59.94 32.77 -0.18
N TRP A 23 61.15 32.62 0.36
CA TRP A 23 61.53 33.23 1.63
C TRP A 23 61.82 34.72 1.48
N ALA A 24 62.47 35.11 0.39
CA ALA A 24 62.63 36.52 0.04
C ALA A 24 61.27 37.20 -0.17
N ALA A 25 60.35 36.57 -0.91
CA ALA A 25 58.98 37.08 -1.10
C ALA A 25 58.26 37.31 0.25
N LYS A 26 58.38 36.36 1.19
CA LYS A 26 57.82 36.50 2.55
C LYS A 26 58.48 37.61 3.36
N ALA A 27 59.80 37.76 3.30
CA ALA A 27 60.51 38.84 3.98
C ALA A 27 60.04 40.22 3.50
N TRP A 28 59.84 40.38 2.18
CA TRP A 28 59.26 41.59 1.59
C TRP A 28 57.85 41.88 2.15
N LEU A 29 56.97 40.88 2.20
CA LEU A 29 55.61 41.07 2.70
C LEU A 29 55.53 41.28 4.21
N ILE A 30 56.41 40.66 5.01
CA ILE A 30 56.49 40.93 6.45
C ILE A 30 56.93 42.37 6.69
N THR A 31 57.90 42.85 5.90
CA THR A 31 58.35 44.25 5.95
C THR A 31 57.22 45.19 5.55
N ALA A 32 56.53 44.90 4.44
CA ALA A 32 55.39 45.68 3.96
C ALA A 32 54.25 45.74 4.98
N ARG A 33 53.90 44.60 5.61
CA ARG A 33 52.87 44.55 6.67
C ARG A 33 53.27 45.33 7.91
N SER A 34 54.57 45.39 8.23
CA SER A 34 55.07 46.16 9.37
C SER A 34 54.96 47.68 9.12
N LEU A 35 55.15 48.10 7.87
CA LEU A 35 55.02 49.50 7.45
C LEU A 35 53.56 49.92 7.25
N TYR A 36 52.73 49.03 6.71
CA TYR A 36 51.33 49.29 6.33
C TYR A 36 50.40 48.18 6.86
N PRO A 37 50.20 48.07 8.18
CA PRO A 37 49.44 46.97 8.78
C PRO A 37 47.95 46.97 8.42
N ALA A 38 47.39 48.11 8.05
CA ALA A 38 45.99 48.27 7.66
C ALA A 38 45.74 48.13 6.14
N ASP A 39 46.74 47.76 5.35
CA ASP A 39 46.57 47.58 3.91
C ASP A 39 46.08 46.16 3.59
N PHE A 40 44.92 46.07 2.93
CA PHE A 40 44.31 44.79 2.56
C PHE A 40 45.14 44.00 1.53
N ASN A 41 45.73 44.68 0.53
CA ASN A 41 46.42 44.01 -0.57
C ASN A 41 47.67 43.26 -0.08
N ILE A 42 48.40 43.85 0.88
CA ILE A 42 49.55 43.21 1.52
C ILE A 42 49.11 41.95 2.28
N GLN A 43 48.05 42.03 3.09
CA GLN A 43 47.55 40.88 3.86
C GLN A 43 46.99 39.77 2.97
N TYR A 44 46.25 40.14 1.92
CA TYR A 44 45.69 39.20 0.95
C TYR A 44 46.77 38.49 0.14
N GLU A 45 47.86 39.18 -0.20
CA GLU A 45 49.01 38.55 -0.86
C GLU A 45 49.71 37.56 0.05
N MET A 46 49.94 37.92 1.32
CA MET A 46 50.49 37.01 2.32
C MET A 46 49.62 35.74 2.46
N TYR A 47 48.31 35.91 2.54
CA TYR A 47 47.36 34.79 2.60
C TYR A 47 47.45 33.90 1.36
N THR A 48 47.46 34.50 0.17
CA THR A 48 47.50 33.77 -1.11
C THR A 48 48.75 32.90 -1.23
N ILE A 49 49.91 33.42 -0.80
CA ILE A 49 51.16 32.66 -0.79
C ILE A 49 51.08 31.47 0.17
N GLU A 50 50.60 31.66 1.40
CA GLU A 50 50.49 30.56 2.38
C GLU A 50 49.42 29.53 1.99
N ARG A 51 48.31 29.99 1.38
CA ARG A 51 47.25 29.14 0.85
C ARG A 51 47.76 28.25 -0.28
N ASN A 52 48.46 28.84 -1.27
CA ASN A 52 49.01 28.09 -2.40
C ASN A 52 50.15 27.16 -1.98
N ALA A 53 50.81 27.43 -0.84
CA ALA A 53 51.78 26.53 -0.22
C ALA A 53 51.14 25.47 0.70
N GLU A 54 49.81 25.38 0.74
CA GLU A 54 49.01 24.43 1.52
C GLU A 54 49.31 24.45 3.04
N ARG A 55 49.71 25.61 3.59
CA ARG A 55 50.05 25.77 5.01
C ARG A 55 48.85 26.22 5.84
N THR A 56 48.04 25.26 6.30
CA THR A 56 46.78 25.51 7.02
C THR A 56 46.91 26.47 8.21
N ALA A 57 47.90 26.28 9.09
CA ALA A 57 48.06 27.12 10.29
C ALA A 57 48.41 28.59 9.96
N SER A 58 49.33 28.82 9.02
CA SER A 58 49.75 30.17 8.62
C SER A 58 48.67 30.87 7.81
N ALA A 59 48.06 30.17 6.85
CA ALA A 59 46.95 30.68 6.06
C ALA A 59 45.73 30.97 6.95
N GLY A 60 45.45 30.13 7.95
CA GLY A 60 44.33 30.29 8.87
C GLY A 60 44.44 31.53 9.75
N ARG A 61 45.63 31.81 10.27
CA ARG A 61 45.90 33.06 11.01
C ARG A 61 45.68 34.29 10.14
N LEU A 62 46.17 34.27 8.90
CA LEU A 62 45.97 35.39 7.97
C LEU A 62 44.51 35.54 7.55
N LEU A 63 43.78 34.42 7.38
CA LEU A 63 42.35 34.44 7.14
C LEU A 63 41.57 35.05 8.31
N TYR A 64 41.95 34.71 9.55
CA TYR A 64 41.40 35.34 10.75
C TYR A 64 41.63 36.86 10.74
N ASP A 65 42.87 37.30 10.51
CA ASP A 65 43.21 38.72 10.50
C ASP A 65 42.43 39.46 9.40
N MET A 66 42.29 38.85 8.21
CA MET A 66 41.50 39.41 7.12
C MET A 66 40.01 39.50 7.43
N PHE A 67 39.43 38.45 8.02
CA PHE A 67 38.01 38.41 8.37
C PHE A 67 37.62 39.47 9.42
N VAL A 68 38.47 39.64 10.43
CA VAL A 68 38.22 40.58 11.54
C VAL A 68 38.44 42.03 11.10
N ASN A 69 39.53 42.30 10.38
CA ASN A 69 39.94 43.68 10.08
C ASN A 69 39.39 44.21 8.75
N PHE A 70 38.97 43.33 7.82
CA PHE A 70 38.52 43.71 6.48
C PHE A 70 37.21 43.01 6.06
N PRO A 71 36.13 43.11 6.86
CA PRO A 71 34.87 42.41 6.58
C PRO A 71 34.16 42.89 5.31
N ASP A 72 34.42 44.11 4.82
CA ASP A 72 33.76 44.65 3.64
C ASP A 72 34.44 44.26 2.31
N GLN A 73 35.57 43.54 2.36
CA GLN A 73 36.34 43.21 1.17
C GLN A 73 35.75 42.00 0.43
N PRO A 74 35.35 42.13 -0.86
CA PRO A 74 34.74 41.03 -1.62
C PRO A 74 35.65 39.81 -1.79
N ALA A 75 36.97 40.02 -1.78
CA ALA A 75 37.93 38.93 -1.85
C ALA A 75 37.88 38.00 -0.63
N VAL A 76 37.60 38.53 0.57
CA VAL A 76 37.44 37.72 1.79
C VAL A 76 36.20 36.84 1.67
N TRP A 77 35.08 37.40 1.20
CA TRP A 77 33.84 36.64 1.02
C TRP A 77 33.91 35.58 -0.08
N ARG A 78 34.70 35.80 -1.14
CA ARG A 78 35.00 34.76 -2.12
C ARG A 78 35.73 33.58 -1.48
N GLU A 79 36.71 33.83 -0.61
CA GLU A 79 37.40 32.74 0.11
C GLU A 79 36.46 32.02 1.08
N ILE A 80 35.64 32.78 1.84
CA ILE A 80 34.66 32.19 2.76
C ILE A 80 33.66 31.32 1.99
N SER A 81 33.15 31.76 0.84
CA SER A 81 32.24 30.98 0.00
C SER A 81 32.85 29.66 -0.47
N VAL A 82 34.14 29.65 -0.85
CA VAL A 82 34.87 28.43 -1.23
C VAL A 82 35.03 27.50 -0.02
N ILE A 83 35.36 28.04 1.15
CA ILE A 83 35.50 27.27 2.39
C ILE A 83 34.16 26.66 2.82
N THR A 84 33.08 27.44 2.82
CA THR A 84 31.75 26.97 3.23
C THR A 84 31.17 25.94 2.27
N SER A 85 31.45 26.08 0.97
CA SER A 85 31.15 25.06 -0.03
C SER A 85 31.88 23.74 0.25
N ALA A 86 33.18 23.81 0.58
CA ALA A 86 33.98 22.63 0.96
C ALA A 86 33.51 21.99 2.29
N LEU A 87 32.96 22.77 3.22
CA LEU A 87 32.37 22.25 4.46
C LEU A 87 31.05 21.50 4.21
N ARG A 88 30.28 21.89 3.19
CA ARG A 88 29.00 21.24 2.81
C ARG A 88 29.18 20.03 1.89
N ASN A 89 30.26 19.97 1.13
CA ASN A 89 30.55 18.88 0.20
C ASN A 89 31.25 17.71 0.90
N ASP A 90 30.78 16.47 0.74
CA ASP A 90 31.38 15.25 1.30
C ASP A 90 32.67 14.75 0.61
N SER A 91 33.16 15.48 -0.41
CA SER A 91 34.34 15.10 -1.18
C SER A 91 35.59 14.90 -0.31
N GLN A 92 36.38 13.89 -0.65
CA GLN A 92 37.66 13.55 0.02
C GLN A 92 38.88 14.00 -0.80
N ASP A 93 38.69 14.89 -1.78
CA ASP A 93 39.79 15.45 -2.53
C ASP A 93 40.69 16.32 -1.63
N LYS A 94 41.97 16.42 -2.03
CA LYS A 94 43.00 17.12 -1.25
C LYS A 94 42.63 18.58 -0.99
N GLN A 95 41.99 19.24 -1.94
CA GLN A 95 41.62 20.66 -1.83
C GLN A 95 40.50 20.86 -0.81
N THR A 96 39.45 20.02 -0.85
CA THR A 96 38.37 20.04 0.15
C THR A 96 38.91 19.76 1.55
N GLN A 97 39.83 18.80 1.70
CA GLN A 97 40.48 18.53 2.99
C GLN A 97 41.32 19.71 3.49
N PHE A 98 42.08 20.36 2.61
CA PHE A 98 42.83 21.56 2.94
C PHE A 98 41.91 22.69 3.41
N LEU A 99 40.82 22.98 2.69
CA LEU A 99 39.87 24.05 3.04
C LEU A 99 39.16 23.79 4.36
N ARG A 100 38.77 22.53 4.63
CA ARG A 100 38.24 22.12 5.94
C ARG A 100 39.28 22.33 7.03
N GLY A 101 40.51 21.85 6.81
CA GLY A 101 41.63 22.04 7.74
C GLY A 101 41.96 23.51 8.00
N LEU A 102 41.86 24.37 6.98
CA LEU A 102 42.02 25.82 7.10
C LEU A 102 40.96 26.40 8.04
N PHE A 103 39.69 26.02 7.87
CA PHE A 103 38.61 26.45 8.76
C PHE A 103 38.81 25.99 10.21
N GLU A 104 39.28 24.76 10.43
CA GLU A 104 39.54 24.20 11.77
C GLU A 104 40.58 25.00 12.58
N THR A 105 41.49 25.72 11.92
CA THR A 105 42.51 26.53 12.60
C THR A 105 41.96 27.81 13.22
N LEU A 106 40.77 28.25 12.81
CA LEU A 106 40.15 29.46 13.33
C LEU A 106 39.60 29.22 14.74
N PRO A 107 39.60 30.23 15.64
CA PRO A 107 38.94 30.11 16.94
C PRO A 107 37.45 29.80 16.79
N GLY A 108 36.88 28.96 17.66
CA GLY A 108 35.48 28.51 17.56
C GLY A 108 34.46 29.66 17.48
N ARG A 109 34.69 30.76 18.21
CA ARG A 109 33.85 31.97 18.12
C ARG A 109 33.84 32.58 16.72
N VAL A 110 35.01 32.62 16.07
CA VAL A 110 35.15 33.16 14.71
C VAL A 110 34.59 32.21 13.66
N GLN A 111 34.77 30.89 13.84
CA GLN A 111 34.11 29.89 12.99
C GLN A 111 32.59 30.08 13.00
N CYS A 112 32.00 30.25 14.19
CA CYS A 112 30.57 30.50 14.37
C CYS A 112 30.13 31.81 13.70
N GLU A 113 30.83 32.92 13.97
CA GLU A 113 30.53 34.23 13.37
C GLU A 113 30.64 34.22 11.84
N MET A 114 31.67 33.55 11.30
CA MET A 114 31.89 33.41 9.87
C MET A 114 30.73 32.67 9.19
N LEU A 115 30.28 31.55 9.77
CA LEU A 115 29.14 30.79 9.23
C LEU A 115 27.82 31.55 9.34
N LEU A 116 27.60 32.29 10.44
CA LEU A 116 26.43 33.15 10.61
C LEU A 116 26.35 34.22 9.52
N LYS A 117 27.43 35.00 9.34
CA LYS A 117 27.45 36.04 8.29
C LYS A 117 27.39 35.46 6.89
N ALA A 118 28.02 34.30 6.64
CA ALA A 118 27.90 33.62 5.35
C ALA A 118 26.45 33.20 5.05
N THR A 119 25.69 32.79 6.07
CA THR A 119 24.26 32.46 5.95
C THR A 119 23.42 33.68 5.58
N GLU A 120 23.75 34.87 6.10
CA GLU A 120 23.06 36.13 5.78
C GLU A 120 23.22 36.55 4.32
N GLN A 121 24.32 36.12 3.67
CA GLN A 121 24.60 36.40 2.25
C GLN A 121 23.97 35.40 1.28
N CYS A 122 23.37 34.32 1.76
CA CYS A 122 22.67 33.35 0.91
C CYS A 122 21.37 33.94 0.37
N PHE A 123 21.20 33.89 -0.96
CA PHE A 123 20.00 34.40 -1.64
C PHE A 123 18.85 33.38 -1.67
N ASN A 124 19.16 32.10 -1.79
CA ASN A 124 18.18 31.03 -1.87
C ASN A 124 17.85 30.49 -0.46
N THR A 125 16.57 30.29 -0.16
CA THR A 125 16.07 29.70 1.08
C THR A 125 16.69 28.33 1.39
N LEU A 126 16.82 27.45 0.41
CA LEU A 126 17.43 26.12 0.61
C LEU A 126 18.93 26.23 0.93
N GLU A 127 19.65 27.08 0.21
CA GLU A 127 21.07 27.29 0.46
C GLU A 127 21.31 27.89 1.86
N ARG A 128 20.49 28.88 2.22
CA ARG A 128 20.47 29.49 3.56
C ARG A 128 20.17 28.45 4.63
N ALA A 129 19.19 27.57 4.39
CA ALA A 129 18.82 26.51 5.33
C ALA A 129 19.93 25.47 5.51
N GLU A 130 20.62 25.06 4.43
CA GLU A 130 21.74 24.13 4.50
C GLU A 130 22.97 24.73 5.20
N MET A 131 23.25 26.01 4.94
CA MET A 131 24.29 26.77 5.66
C MET A 131 23.98 26.89 7.15
N LEU A 132 22.75 27.24 7.50
CA LEU A 132 22.33 27.34 8.89
C LEU A 132 22.31 25.96 9.57
N LEU A 133 21.92 24.90 8.88
CA LEU A 133 21.97 23.53 9.38
C LEU A 133 23.41 23.09 9.69
N LEU A 134 24.38 23.47 8.85
CA LEU A 134 25.80 23.24 9.12
C LEU A 134 26.25 23.93 10.41
N LEU A 135 25.84 25.20 10.61
CA LEU A 135 26.09 25.93 11.85
C LEU A 135 25.49 25.19 13.07
N LEU A 136 24.20 24.83 13.00
CA LEU A 136 23.48 24.19 14.11
C LEU A 136 24.09 22.84 14.52
N ARG A 137 24.59 22.06 13.56
CA ARG A 137 25.24 20.76 13.82
C ARG A 137 26.60 20.93 14.51
N ARG A 138 27.31 21.99 14.19
CA ARG A 138 28.69 22.24 14.64
C ARG A 138 28.76 23.03 15.94
N PHE A 139 27.79 23.90 16.18
CA PHE A 139 27.66 24.77 17.35
C PHE A 139 26.28 24.58 18.00
N PRO A 140 26.05 23.48 18.77
CA PRO A 140 24.74 23.13 19.31
C PRO A 140 24.08 24.22 20.18
N GLU A 141 24.86 25.10 20.79
CA GLU A 141 24.40 26.27 21.55
C GLU A 141 23.59 27.26 20.68
N THR A 142 23.85 27.29 19.38
CA THR A 142 23.15 28.17 18.42
C THR A 142 21.75 27.67 18.09
N VAL A 143 21.42 26.41 18.40
CA VAL A 143 20.08 25.83 18.18
C VAL A 143 19.00 26.60 18.94
N VAL A 144 19.31 27.11 20.13
CA VAL A 144 18.38 27.90 20.94
C VAL A 144 18.00 29.21 20.25
N GLN A 145 18.95 29.82 19.53
CA GLN A 145 18.77 31.11 18.86
C GLN A 145 18.17 30.97 17.46
N HIS A 146 18.63 29.98 16.69
CA HIS A 146 18.32 29.90 15.25
C HIS A 146 17.52 28.66 14.84
N GLY A 147 17.44 27.63 15.69
CA GLY A 147 16.81 26.35 15.33
C GLY A 147 15.33 26.48 15.00
N VAL A 148 14.54 27.10 15.91
CA VAL A 148 13.09 27.26 15.73
C VAL A 148 12.78 28.15 14.54
N GLY A 149 13.48 29.30 14.41
CA GLY A 149 13.30 30.22 13.29
C GLY A 149 13.63 29.60 11.93
N LEU A 150 14.65 28.72 11.86
CA LEU A 150 14.93 27.94 10.65
C LEU A 150 13.78 26.99 10.32
N GLY A 151 13.24 26.30 11.32
CA GLY A 151 12.10 25.39 11.13
C GLY A 151 10.86 26.11 10.61
N GLU A 152 10.56 27.30 11.13
CA GLU A 152 9.47 28.16 10.65
C GLU A 152 9.70 28.63 9.23
N THR A 153 10.91 29.14 8.92
CA THR A 153 11.28 29.58 7.57
C THR A 153 11.09 28.47 6.52
N LEU A 154 11.46 27.21 6.85
CA LEU A 154 11.26 26.07 5.94
C LEU A 154 9.79 25.73 5.73
N LEU A 155 8.96 25.80 6.78
CA LEU A 155 7.53 25.54 6.67
C LEU A 155 6.80 26.67 5.93
N ASP A 156 7.25 27.91 6.09
CA ASP A 156 6.71 29.06 5.36
C ASP A 156 7.09 28.99 3.88
N ALA A 157 8.33 28.62 3.57
CA ALA A 157 8.78 28.40 2.19
C ALA A 157 7.97 27.31 1.48
N GLU A 158 7.70 26.19 2.16
CA GLU A 158 6.80 25.15 1.66
C GLU A 158 5.41 25.70 1.29
N SER A 159 4.87 26.62 2.11
CA SER A 159 3.57 27.24 1.86
C SER A 159 3.59 28.29 0.75
N ILE A 160 4.70 29.01 0.57
CA ILE A 160 4.83 30.05 -0.45
C ILE A 160 5.03 29.44 -1.84
N GLU A 161 5.79 28.34 -1.93
CA GLU A 161 6.05 27.63 -3.18
C GLU A 161 4.94 26.66 -3.59
N ASP A 162 3.82 26.62 -2.85
CA ASP A 162 2.62 25.83 -3.13
C ASP A 162 2.90 24.36 -3.48
N GLN A 163 3.74 23.71 -2.66
CA GLN A 163 4.17 22.34 -2.90
C GLN A 163 2.98 21.37 -2.86
N GLU A 164 2.71 20.67 -3.98
CA GLU A 164 1.56 19.76 -4.11
C GLU A 164 1.63 18.55 -3.17
N SER A 165 2.84 18.13 -2.79
CA SER A 165 3.08 16.95 -1.97
C SER A 165 3.74 17.31 -0.64
N PRO A 166 3.34 16.67 0.48
CA PRO A 166 4.00 16.87 1.77
C PRO A 166 5.43 16.35 1.79
N VAL A 167 5.85 15.55 0.80
CA VAL A 167 7.22 15.04 0.67
C VAL A 167 7.97 15.88 -0.37
N ASN A 168 8.46 17.02 0.10
CA ASN A 168 9.24 18.00 -0.66
C ASN A 168 10.56 18.30 0.06
N CYS A 169 11.44 19.07 -0.58
CA CYS A 169 12.77 19.40 -0.07
C CYS A 169 12.74 20.16 1.27
N PHE A 170 11.84 21.14 1.42
CA PHE A 170 11.71 21.92 2.66
C PHE A 170 11.24 21.07 3.83
N ARG A 171 10.18 20.29 3.64
CA ARG A 171 9.65 19.40 4.67
C ARG A 171 10.66 18.33 5.03
N LYS A 172 11.41 17.80 4.06
CA LYS A 172 12.51 16.85 4.32
C LYS A 172 13.57 17.49 5.22
N LEU A 173 14.10 18.66 4.84
CA LEU A 173 15.12 19.36 5.64
C LEU A 173 14.60 19.66 7.05
N PHE A 174 13.37 20.13 7.16
CA PHE A 174 12.76 20.40 8.45
C PHE A 174 12.64 19.13 9.30
N VAL A 175 11.95 18.11 8.81
CA VAL A 175 11.59 16.91 9.59
C VAL A 175 12.79 16.00 9.85
N CYS A 176 13.69 15.84 8.89
CA CYS A 176 14.81 14.90 8.99
C CYS A 176 16.06 15.52 9.62
N ASP A 177 16.29 16.82 9.41
CA ASP A 177 17.58 17.43 9.74
C ASP A 177 17.46 18.50 10.84
N VAL A 178 16.45 19.39 10.78
CA VAL A 178 16.31 20.50 11.73
C VAL A 178 15.54 20.10 12.99
N LEU A 179 14.36 19.48 12.85
CA LEU A 179 13.48 19.10 13.95
C LEU A 179 14.18 18.23 15.00
N PRO A 180 14.99 17.21 14.63
CA PRO A 180 15.76 16.45 15.62
C PRO A 180 16.74 17.28 16.44
N LEU A 181 17.33 18.34 15.88
CA LEU A 181 18.22 19.25 16.62
C LEU A 181 17.42 20.07 17.64
N ILE A 182 16.24 20.56 17.25
CA ILE A 182 15.35 21.35 18.09
C ILE A 182 14.83 20.53 19.28
N ILE A 183 14.23 19.36 19.03
CA ILE A 183 13.51 18.61 20.07
C ILE A 183 14.43 17.89 21.06
N ASN A 184 15.65 17.54 20.63
CA ASN A 184 16.65 16.89 21.48
C ASN A 184 17.48 17.89 22.30
N ASN A 185 17.42 19.19 21.97
CA ASN A 185 18.10 20.21 22.75
C ASN A 185 17.23 20.57 23.99
N PRO A 186 17.73 20.37 25.23
CA PRO A 186 16.97 20.63 26.44
C PRO A 186 16.74 22.12 26.73
N ASP A 187 17.61 22.99 26.21
CA ASP A 187 17.57 24.45 26.46
C ASP A 187 16.53 25.16 25.59
N VAL A 188 16.17 24.56 24.45
CA VAL A 188 15.06 25.06 23.61
C VAL A 188 13.75 24.82 24.35
N ARG A 189 12.99 25.85 24.72
CA ARG A 189 11.66 25.69 25.35
C ARG A 189 10.55 25.84 24.31
N LEU A 190 9.83 24.76 24.02
CA LEU A 190 8.70 24.75 23.10
C LEU A 190 7.38 24.47 23.82
N PRO A 191 6.28 25.16 23.46
CA PRO A 191 4.96 24.82 23.95
C PRO A 191 4.48 23.49 23.35
N ALA A 192 3.67 22.74 24.11
CA ALA A 192 3.15 21.43 23.68
C ALA A 192 2.36 21.50 22.36
N SER A 193 1.61 22.58 22.12
CA SER A 193 0.88 22.81 20.87
C SER A 193 1.80 22.80 19.64
N LEU A 194 2.97 23.41 19.74
CA LEU A 194 3.96 23.44 18.66
C LEU A 194 4.63 22.08 18.46
N LEU A 195 4.91 21.36 19.55
CA LEU A 195 5.40 19.98 19.48
C LEU A 195 4.41 19.05 18.77
N TYR A 196 3.11 19.18 19.04
CA TYR A 196 2.07 18.43 18.31
C TYR A 196 1.98 18.84 16.84
N LYS A 197 2.11 20.14 16.52
CA LYS A 197 2.18 20.62 15.12
C LYS A 197 3.36 19.97 14.38
N TYR A 198 4.54 19.95 14.98
CA TYR A 198 5.74 19.35 14.39
C TYR A 198 5.63 17.82 14.25
N LEU A 199 5.06 17.14 15.25
CA LEU A 199 4.79 15.70 15.16
C LEU A 199 3.82 15.37 14.02
N ASN A 200 2.75 16.17 13.84
CA ASN A 200 1.83 16.02 12.71
C ASN A 200 2.54 16.16 11.37
N LYS A 201 3.32 17.23 11.21
CA LYS A 201 4.08 17.50 9.98
C LYS A 201 5.10 16.39 9.68
N ALA A 202 5.73 15.83 10.71
CA ALA A 202 6.64 14.71 10.59
C ALA A 202 5.91 13.40 10.22
N ALA A 203 4.80 13.09 10.88
CA ALA A 203 4.02 11.89 10.61
C ALA A 203 3.47 11.89 9.18
N GLU A 204 2.87 13.00 8.74
CA GLU A 204 2.40 13.21 7.38
C GLU A 204 3.52 12.98 6.35
N PHE A 205 4.69 13.59 6.56
CA PHE A 205 5.85 13.45 5.68
C PHE A 205 6.33 11.99 5.61
N TYR A 206 6.62 11.36 6.74
CA TYR A 206 7.20 10.00 6.74
C TYR A 206 6.22 8.95 6.23
N ILE A 207 4.92 9.06 6.52
CA ILE A 207 3.90 8.13 6.00
C ILE A 207 3.83 8.27 4.48
N ASN A 208 3.68 9.48 3.95
CA ASN A 208 3.66 9.70 2.51
C ASN A 208 4.97 9.28 1.84
N TYR A 209 6.12 9.49 2.48
CA TYR A 209 7.42 9.08 1.94
C TYR A 209 7.49 7.57 1.74
N VAL A 210 7.00 6.80 2.73
CA VAL A 210 7.00 5.33 2.68
C VAL A 210 5.93 4.76 1.76
N THR A 211 4.78 5.43 1.63
CA THR A 211 3.64 4.94 0.85
C THR A 211 3.60 5.46 -0.58
N ARG A 212 4.63 6.20 -1.02
CA ARG A 212 4.71 6.73 -2.38
C ARG A 212 4.75 5.61 -3.41
N SER A 213 3.97 5.75 -4.47
CA SER A 213 4.02 4.85 -5.62
C SER A 213 5.28 5.13 -6.45
N THR A 214 5.89 4.08 -7.00
CA THR A 214 6.84 4.20 -8.13
C THR A 214 6.05 4.53 -9.40
N GLN A 215 5.47 5.72 -9.53
CA GLN A 215 4.99 6.12 -10.84
C GLN A 215 6.17 6.53 -11.70
N THR A 216 6.28 5.87 -12.85
CA THR A 216 7.05 6.28 -14.00
C THR A 216 6.64 7.71 -14.35
N GLU A 217 7.50 8.69 -14.09
CA GLU A 217 7.35 10.00 -14.72
C GLU A 217 7.28 9.77 -16.22
N SER A 218 6.09 10.00 -16.76
CA SER A 218 5.82 9.94 -18.18
C SER A 218 6.53 11.14 -18.81
N GLN A 219 7.58 10.86 -19.57
CA GLN A 219 8.09 11.63 -20.70
C GLN A 219 7.96 13.17 -20.60
N TYR A 220 8.97 13.81 -20.03
CA TYR A 220 9.53 15.01 -20.62
C TYR A 220 11.05 14.96 -20.50
N GLN A 221 11.72 14.33 -21.46
CA GLN A 221 13.07 14.72 -21.85
C GLN A 221 13.38 14.16 -23.24
N GLY A 222 13.51 15.08 -24.20
CA GLY A 222 14.14 14.79 -25.46
C GLY A 222 15.65 14.61 -25.28
N SER A 223 16.21 13.82 -26.21
CA SER A 223 17.63 13.68 -26.63
C SER A 223 18.65 13.08 -25.64
N GLN A 224 19.05 11.83 -25.93
CA GLN A 224 20.42 11.28 -26.17
C GLN A 224 21.61 11.96 -25.45
N ASP A 225 22.59 11.29 -24.84
CA ASP A 225 23.30 10.04 -25.20
C ASP A 225 24.06 9.48 -23.97
N SER A 226 24.26 8.15 -23.94
CA SER A 226 25.58 7.48 -23.81
C SER A 226 25.50 6.08 -23.20
N SER A 227 26.43 5.26 -23.67
CA SER A 227 26.57 3.81 -23.65
C SER A 227 27.18 3.20 -22.37
N ASP A 228 26.64 2.02 -22.01
CA ASP A 228 27.23 0.80 -21.41
C ASP A 228 28.44 0.86 -20.47
N ILE A 229 28.32 0.26 -19.26
CA ILE A 229 29.17 -0.85 -18.71
C ILE A 229 28.37 -1.70 -17.69
N MET A 230 28.54 -3.04 -17.73
CA MET A 230 27.86 -4.08 -16.90
C MET A 230 28.45 -4.34 -15.48
N SER A 231 27.53 -4.55 -14.50
CA SER A 231 27.50 -5.49 -13.32
C SER A 231 28.50 -5.31 -12.12
N PRO A 232 28.24 -5.81 -10.85
CA PRO A 232 27.22 -6.77 -10.36
C PRO A 232 26.47 -6.45 -9.01
N SER A 233 25.29 -7.09 -8.86
CA SER A 233 24.62 -7.64 -7.65
C SER A 233 24.49 -6.89 -6.29
N LYS A 234 23.21 -6.75 -5.88
CA LYS A 234 22.62 -6.74 -4.51
C LYS A 234 22.72 -5.46 -3.65
N ARG A 235 21.74 -4.56 -3.86
CA ARG A 235 20.81 -4.00 -2.84
C ARG A 235 19.71 -3.25 -3.58
N SER A 236 18.46 -3.69 -3.46
CA SER A 236 17.30 -3.02 -4.07
C SER A 236 16.92 -1.76 -3.29
N SER A 237 17.82 -0.77 -3.25
CA SER A 237 17.46 0.56 -2.77
C SER A 237 16.64 1.24 -3.85
N GLN A 238 15.36 1.48 -3.54
CA GLN A 238 14.45 2.29 -4.34
C GLN A 238 15.14 3.58 -4.80
N LYS A 239 15.18 3.81 -6.12
CA LYS A 239 15.74 5.03 -6.73
C LYS A 239 14.66 6.11 -6.72
N TYR A 240 14.69 6.99 -5.74
CA TYR A 240 13.80 8.15 -5.68
C TYR A 240 14.58 9.42 -5.36
N VAL A 241 14.28 10.48 -6.10
CA VAL A 241 14.84 11.82 -5.89
C VAL A 241 13.68 12.74 -5.54
N ILE A 242 13.79 13.47 -4.43
CA ILE A 242 12.86 14.53 -4.05
C ILE A 242 13.29 15.77 -4.84
N ASP A 243 12.34 16.43 -5.51
CA ASP A 243 12.63 17.64 -6.27
C ASP A 243 13.37 18.69 -5.44
N GLY A 244 14.41 19.26 -6.05
CA GLY A 244 15.32 20.20 -5.39
C GLY A 244 16.42 19.55 -4.54
N LEU A 245 16.48 18.22 -4.45
CA LEU A 245 17.52 17.47 -3.72
C LEU A 245 18.29 16.51 -4.64
N THR A 246 19.50 16.14 -4.22
CA THR A 246 20.27 15.06 -4.86
C THR A 246 19.69 13.70 -4.50
N GLU A 247 20.01 12.65 -5.28
CA GLU A 247 19.60 11.28 -4.96
C GLU A 247 20.05 10.85 -3.55
N LYS A 248 21.31 11.15 -3.18
CA LYS A 248 21.85 10.85 -1.86
C LYS A 248 21.09 11.57 -0.75
N SER A 249 20.76 12.85 -0.94
CA SER A 249 20.06 13.64 0.08
C SER A 249 18.56 13.34 0.16
N SER A 250 17.99 12.68 -0.85
CA SER A 250 16.59 12.25 -0.89
C SER A 250 16.33 10.93 -0.15
N GLN A 251 17.36 10.14 0.08
CA GLN A 251 17.23 8.84 0.74
C GLN A 251 17.11 8.96 2.27
N ILE A 252 16.13 8.25 2.82
CA ILE A 252 15.88 8.18 4.26
C ILE A 252 15.99 6.73 4.72
N THR A 253 16.95 6.47 5.60
CA THR A 253 17.09 5.16 6.24
C THR A 253 16.11 5.01 7.39
N ASP A 254 15.42 3.87 7.44
CA ASP A 254 14.49 3.48 8.52
C ASP A 254 13.45 4.57 8.88
N PRO A 255 12.63 5.03 7.92
CA PRO A 255 11.71 6.17 8.11
C PRO A 255 10.73 5.97 9.28
N TRP A 256 10.20 4.76 9.46
CA TRP A 256 9.36 4.44 10.62
C TRP A 256 10.12 4.59 11.94
N GLU A 257 11.37 4.11 12.03
CA GLU A 257 12.15 4.22 13.27
C GLU A 257 12.43 5.69 13.61
N ARG A 258 12.75 6.52 12.60
CA ARG A 258 12.93 7.97 12.79
C ARG A 258 11.66 8.64 13.30
N LEU A 259 10.49 8.30 12.74
CA LEU A 259 9.21 8.83 13.18
C LEU A 259 8.88 8.43 14.63
N PHE A 260 9.09 7.15 15.00
CA PHE A 260 8.86 6.70 16.38
C PHE A 260 9.86 7.32 17.38
N LYS A 261 11.09 7.64 16.95
CA LYS A 261 12.04 8.43 17.77
C LYS A 261 11.50 9.84 18.02
N ILE A 262 10.98 10.52 17.00
CA ILE A 262 10.35 11.84 17.15
C ILE A 262 9.15 11.76 18.10
N LEU A 263 8.26 10.78 17.93
CA LEU A 263 7.14 10.53 18.86
C LEU A 263 7.63 10.38 20.30
N SER A 264 8.69 9.58 20.51
CA SER A 264 9.24 9.34 21.85
C SER A 264 9.77 10.62 22.49
N VAL A 265 10.52 11.44 21.74
CA VAL A 265 11.07 12.70 22.28
C VAL A 265 9.94 13.69 22.53
N VAL A 266 9.01 13.88 21.60
CA VAL A 266 7.82 14.72 21.79
C VAL A 266 7.02 14.26 23.01
N GLY A 267 6.83 12.95 23.17
CA GLY A 267 6.15 12.38 24.34
C GLY A 267 6.85 12.73 25.65
N MET A 268 8.18 12.63 25.73
CA MET A 268 8.92 13.06 26.91
C MET A 268 8.77 14.56 27.18
N ARG A 269 8.84 15.40 26.14
CA ARG A 269 8.74 16.86 26.23
C ARG A 269 7.33 17.35 26.59
N CYS A 270 6.31 16.58 26.22
CA CYS A 270 4.92 16.76 26.63
C CYS A 270 4.57 15.98 27.91
N GLU A 271 5.58 15.44 28.61
CA GLU A 271 5.46 14.71 29.88
C GLU A 271 4.48 13.52 29.85
N TRP A 272 4.32 12.88 28.70
CA TRP A 272 3.50 11.68 28.55
C TRP A 272 4.00 10.56 29.46
N GLN A 273 3.10 9.66 29.85
CA GLN A 273 3.47 8.45 30.55
C GLN A 273 4.21 7.53 29.57
N MET A 274 5.52 7.68 29.47
CA MET A 274 6.42 6.88 28.64
C MET A 274 7.31 6.06 29.56
N ASP A 275 7.39 4.74 29.33
CA ASP A 275 8.26 3.89 30.13
C ASP A 275 9.60 3.75 29.43
N LYS A 276 10.66 3.57 30.20
CA LYS A 276 12.03 3.45 29.69
C LYS A 276 12.21 2.05 29.06
N GLY A 277 12.28 1.96 27.72
CA GLY A 277 12.66 0.72 27.02
C GLY A 277 12.18 0.62 25.56
N ARG A 278 12.82 -0.26 24.76
CA ARG A 278 12.29 -0.64 23.43
C ARG A 278 11.06 -1.52 23.62
N ARG A 279 9.93 -1.11 23.05
CA ARG A 279 8.64 -1.81 23.10
C ARG A 279 8.23 -2.33 21.73
N SER A 280 7.50 -3.44 21.71
CA SER A 280 6.80 -3.85 20.50
C SER A 280 5.62 -2.90 20.23
N LEU A 281 5.13 -2.85 18.99
CA LEU A 281 3.94 -2.05 18.66
C LEU A 281 2.69 -2.56 19.39
N GLY A 282 2.63 -3.87 19.66
CA GLY A 282 1.57 -4.47 20.46
C GLY A 282 1.56 -3.96 21.91
N ASP A 283 2.73 -3.82 22.53
CA ASP A 283 2.84 -3.27 23.90
C ASP A 283 2.42 -1.80 23.96
N ILE A 284 2.79 -1.01 22.95
CA ILE A 284 2.37 0.39 22.83
C ILE A 284 0.84 0.45 22.79
N LEU A 285 0.21 -0.33 21.90
CA LEU A 285 -1.25 -0.36 21.75
C LEU A 285 -1.95 -0.83 23.03
N HIS A 286 -1.44 -1.88 23.67
CA HIS A 286 -2.00 -2.40 24.92
C HIS A 286 -2.03 -1.31 26.01
N ARG A 287 -0.92 -0.59 26.17
CA ARG A 287 -0.87 0.54 27.11
C ARG A 287 -1.83 1.66 26.75
N MET A 288 -1.98 2.00 25.47
CA MET A 288 -2.91 3.03 25.05
C MET A 288 -4.37 2.63 25.34
N LYS A 289 -4.69 1.34 25.22
CA LYS A 289 -5.99 0.79 25.65
C LYS A 289 -6.20 0.98 27.15
N ASP A 290 -5.20 0.66 27.96
CA ASP A 290 -5.27 0.83 29.41
C ASP A 290 -5.42 2.31 29.81
N LEU A 291 -4.62 3.20 29.22
CA LEU A 291 -4.70 4.64 29.45
C LEU A 291 -6.06 5.21 29.04
N CYS A 292 -6.59 4.76 27.90
CA CYS A 292 -7.91 5.15 27.41
C CYS A 292 -9.03 4.80 28.39
N ARG A 293 -8.98 3.64 29.07
CA ARG A 293 -10.01 3.23 30.06
C ARG A 293 -10.18 4.21 31.21
N TYR A 294 -9.10 4.90 31.60
CA TYR A 294 -9.10 5.83 32.74
C TYR A 294 -9.05 7.29 32.31
N ILE A 295 -9.10 7.58 31.01
CA ILE A 295 -8.84 8.93 30.47
C ILE A 295 -9.83 9.98 30.95
N SER A 296 -11.10 9.57 31.15
CA SER A 296 -12.18 10.44 31.62
C SER A 296 -12.07 10.78 33.11
N ASN A 297 -11.19 10.11 33.86
CA ASN A 297 -11.02 10.33 35.30
C ASN A 297 -9.98 11.42 35.63
N PHE A 298 -9.27 11.92 34.62
CA PHE A 298 -8.27 12.98 34.79
C PHE A 298 -8.92 14.36 34.77
N ASP A 299 -8.25 15.33 35.39
CA ASP A 299 -8.61 16.74 35.29
C ASP A 299 -8.45 17.27 33.85
N SER A 300 -8.96 18.47 33.56
CA SER A 300 -9.01 19.02 32.20
C SER A 300 -7.65 19.09 31.50
N GLU A 301 -6.60 19.43 32.24
CA GLU A 301 -5.24 19.56 31.72
C GLU A 301 -4.60 18.19 31.43
N ALA A 302 -4.61 17.27 32.40
CA ALA A 302 -4.09 15.93 32.21
C ALA A 302 -4.93 15.12 31.21
N HIS A 303 -6.25 15.34 31.16
CA HIS A 303 -7.13 14.76 30.15
C HIS A 303 -6.69 15.13 28.74
N THR A 304 -6.43 16.42 28.48
CA THR A 304 -5.98 16.87 27.15
C THR A 304 -4.63 16.27 26.76
N LYS A 305 -3.69 16.23 27.71
CA LYS A 305 -2.36 15.63 27.54
C LYS A 305 -2.43 14.15 27.21
N TYR A 306 -3.16 13.35 28.00
CA TYR A 306 -3.29 11.91 27.79
C TYR A 306 -4.15 11.57 26.57
N LYS A 307 -5.13 12.41 26.22
CA LYS A 307 -5.89 12.29 24.97
C LYS A 307 -4.95 12.35 23.78
N ASN A 308 -4.07 13.36 23.74
CA ASN A 308 -3.07 13.47 22.68
C ASN A 308 -2.11 12.29 22.68
N GLN A 309 -1.66 11.83 23.85
CA GLN A 309 -0.82 10.62 23.96
C GLN A 309 -1.48 9.41 23.30
N VAL A 310 -2.75 9.13 23.64
CA VAL A 310 -3.51 8.01 23.08
C VAL A 310 -3.67 8.16 21.57
N VAL A 311 -4.08 9.34 21.09
CA VAL A 311 -4.29 9.59 19.65
C VAL A 311 -3.00 9.38 18.86
N TYR A 312 -1.92 10.10 19.17
CA TYR A 312 -0.69 10.05 18.37
C TYR A 312 -0.01 8.68 18.41
N SER A 313 0.05 8.05 19.59
CA SER A 313 0.69 6.73 19.73
C SER A 313 -0.10 5.66 18.97
N THR A 314 -1.43 5.66 19.12
CA THR A 314 -2.31 4.69 18.46
C THR A 314 -2.37 4.91 16.96
N MET A 315 -2.42 6.17 16.51
CA MET A 315 -2.42 6.54 15.09
C MET A 315 -1.16 6.03 14.37
N LEU A 316 0.02 6.18 14.97
CA LEU A 316 1.25 5.69 14.33
C LEU A 316 1.35 4.17 14.32
N VAL A 317 0.85 3.49 15.37
CA VAL A 317 0.71 2.03 15.36
C VAL A 317 -0.27 1.60 14.26
N PHE A 318 -1.39 2.30 14.11
CA PHE A 318 -2.39 2.07 13.07
C PHE A 318 -1.78 2.16 11.67
N PHE A 319 -1.24 3.32 11.30
CA PHE A 319 -0.72 3.53 9.94
C PHE A 319 0.45 2.61 9.60
N LYS A 320 1.37 2.35 10.54
CA LYS A 320 2.48 1.42 10.32
C LYS A 320 1.99 0.01 10.02
N ASN A 321 1.05 -0.50 10.81
CA ASN A 321 0.55 -1.87 10.64
C ASN A 321 -0.41 -1.99 9.45
N ALA A 322 -1.23 -0.97 9.17
CA ALA A 322 -2.07 -0.94 7.98
C ALA A 322 -1.20 -0.93 6.70
N PHE A 323 -0.15 -0.11 6.67
CA PHE A 323 0.84 -0.13 5.59
C PHE A 323 1.54 -1.48 5.47
N HIS A 324 1.99 -2.08 6.59
CA HIS A 324 2.65 -3.38 6.55
C HIS A 324 1.74 -4.48 6.01
N TYR A 325 0.46 -4.49 6.39
CA TYR A 325 -0.52 -5.42 5.82
C TYR A 325 -0.66 -5.20 4.30
N VAL A 326 -0.96 -3.98 3.86
CA VAL A 326 -1.24 -3.68 2.44
C VAL A 326 -0.01 -3.88 1.55
N SER A 327 1.19 -3.52 2.03
CA SER A 327 2.43 -3.73 1.26
C SER A 327 2.78 -5.20 1.02
N ASN A 328 2.25 -6.12 1.83
CA ASN A 328 2.41 -7.56 1.61
C ASN A 328 1.28 -8.17 0.77
N ILE A 329 0.03 -7.69 0.92
CA ILE A 329 -1.09 -8.22 0.12
C ILE A 329 -1.21 -7.55 -1.25
N GLN A 330 -0.65 -6.36 -1.45
CA GLN A 330 -0.66 -5.64 -2.73
C GLN A 330 0.67 -4.89 -2.94
N PRO A 331 1.78 -5.62 -3.14
CA PRO A 331 3.13 -5.07 -3.22
C PRO A 331 3.34 -4.12 -4.41
N SER A 332 2.63 -4.35 -5.50
CA SER A 332 2.58 -3.52 -6.72
C SER A 332 2.29 -2.04 -6.49
N LEU A 333 1.61 -1.67 -5.40
CA LEU A 333 1.33 -0.27 -5.07
C LEU A 333 2.59 0.52 -4.66
N PHE A 334 3.63 -0.18 -4.19
CA PHE A 334 4.82 0.42 -3.57
C PHE A 334 6.13 0.00 -4.25
N GLN A 335 6.07 -0.96 -5.16
CA GLN A 335 7.23 -1.54 -5.83
C GLN A 335 7.29 -1.13 -7.30
N GLY A 336 8.51 -0.84 -7.77
CA GLY A 336 8.77 -0.46 -9.15
C GLY A 336 8.59 -1.61 -10.14
N PRO A 337 8.52 -1.29 -11.45
CA PRO A 337 8.30 -2.28 -12.52
C PRO A 337 9.36 -3.40 -12.58
N ASN A 338 10.50 -3.23 -11.90
CA ASN A 338 11.61 -4.20 -11.86
C ASN A 338 11.63 -5.09 -10.60
N ALA A 339 10.62 -5.01 -9.73
CA ALA A 339 10.54 -5.83 -8.52
C ALA A 339 10.05 -7.26 -8.83
N PRO A 340 10.44 -8.27 -8.03
CA PRO A 340 9.93 -9.63 -8.20
C PRO A 340 8.40 -9.62 -8.09
N ASN A 341 7.74 -10.16 -9.12
CA ASN A 341 6.30 -10.09 -9.30
C ASN A 341 5.58 -10.98 -8.27
N GLN A 342 5.42 -10.47 -7.04
CA GLN A 342 4.60 -11.11 -6.02
C GLN A 342 3.13 -10.93 -6.39
N THR A 343 2.39 -12.04 -6.38
CA THR A 343 0.98 -12.04 -6.77
C THR A 343 0.15 -11.33 -5.69
N PRO A 344 -0.67 -10.33 -6.04
CA PRO A 344 -1.52 -9.65 -5.06
C PRO A 344 -2.58 -10.60 -4.50
N LEU A 345 -2.99 -10.38 -3.26
CA LEU A 345 -3.92 -11.19 -2.50
C LEU A 345 -5.19 -10.40 -2.17
N VAL A 346 -6.36 -11.02 -2.28
CA VAL A 346 -7.68 -10.43 -1.99
C VAL A 346 -8.39 -11.15 -0.85
N LEU A 347 -8.97 -10.40 0.08
CA LEU A 347 -9.73 -10.94 1.22
C LEU A 347 -11.18 -11.25 0.81
N LEU A 348 -11.57 -12.52 0.94
CA LEU A 348 -12.86 -13.06 0.50
C LEU A 348 -13.50 -13.96 1.56
N GLU A 349 -14.81 -14.20 1.43
CA GLU A 349 -15.54 -15.19 2.22
C GLU A 349 -15.11 -16.62 1.87
N ASP A 350 -15.04 -17.50 2.85
CA ASP A 350 -14.81 -18.92 2.58
C ASP A 350 -16.10 -19.63 2.13
N VAL A 351 -16.17 -19.95 0.85
CA VAL A 351 -17.30 -20.68 0.25
C VAL A 351 -17.02 -22.19 0.14
N SER A 352 -15.97 -22.73 0.78
CA SER A 352 -15.55 -24.13 0.62
C SER A 352 -16.57 -25.20 1.06
N ASN A 353 -17.62 -24.82 1.80
CA ASN A 353 -18.65 -25.73 2.32
C ASN A 353 -19.91 -25.84 1.42
N ILE A 354 -19.87 -25.37 0.16
CA ILE A 354 -21.04 -25.41 -0.76
C ILE A 354 -21.57 -26.83 -0.98
N TYR A 355 -20.70 -27.84 -0.96
CA TYR A 355 -21.08 -29.24 -1.16
C TYR A 355 -21.70 -29.90 0.09
N GLY A 356 -21.72 -29.21 1.23
CA GLY A 356 -22.37 -29.69 2.45
C GLY A 356 -23.89 -29.73 2.34
N ASP A 357 -24.50 -30.60 3.14
CA ASP A 357 -25.96 -30.68 3.26
C ASP A 357 -26.52 -29.37 3.82
N THR A 358 -27.47 -28.79 3.09
CA THR A 358 -28.42 -27.85 3.69
C THR A 358 -29.26 -28.66 4.66
N ASP A 359 -28.78 -28.82 5.90
CA ASP A 359 -29.59 -29.35 7.00
C ASP A 359 -30.75 -28.35 7.22
N ILE A 360 -31.85 -28.58 6.51
CA ILE A 360 -33.13 -27.98 6.85
C ILE A 360 -33.53 -28.65 8.17
N ASP A 361 -33.12 -28.03 9.28
CA ASP A 361 -33.46 -28.39 10.66
C ASP A 361 -34.96 -28.77 10.73
N ARG A 362 -35.28 -30.07 10.68
CA ARG A 362 -36.66 -30.60 10.73
C ARG A 362 -37.33 -30.41 12.09
N ASN A 363 -36.68 -29.74 13.04
CA ASN A 363 -37.06 -29.64 14.45
C ASN A 363 -37.44 -28.23 14.92
N LYS A 364 -38.24 -27.46 14.17
CA LYS A 364 -38.90 -26.25 14.72
C LYS A 364 -40.39 -26.17 14.39
N HIS A 365 -41.17 -25.96 15.46
CA HIS A 365 -42.63 -25.98 15.51
C HIS A 365 -43.35 -25.16 14.43
N ILE A 366 -44.56 -25.64 14.12
CA ILE A 366 -45.48 -25.26 13.04
C ILE A 366 -45.78 -23.75 12.93
N HIS A 367 -45.60 -22.95 13.98
CA HIS A 367 -45.76 -21.49 13.90
C HIS A 367 -44.61 -20.75 13.17
N LYS A 368 -43.46 -21.41 12.93
CA LYS A 368 -42.35 -20.84 12.15
C LYS A 368 -42.45 -21.13 10.64
N LYS A 369 -43.40 -21.97 10.21
CA LYS A 369 -43.61 -22.33 8.80
C LYS A 369 -44.09 -21.16 7.93
N ARG A 370 -44.77 -20.16 8.52
CA ARG A 370 -45.25 -18.98 7.77
C ARG A 370 -44.16 -17.95 7.47
N LYS A 371 -43.01 -17.99 8.17
CA LYS A 371 -41.82 -17.15 7.91
C LYS A 371 -40.75 -17.84 7.04
N LEU A 372 -40.95 -19.12 6.71
CA LEU A 372 -40.07 -19.91 5.83
C LEU A 372 -40.59 -19.96 4.37
N ALA A 373 -41.79 -19.43 4.12
CA ALA A 373 -42.30 -19.20 2.76
C ALA A 373 -41.62 -17.98 2.09
N GLU A 374 -40.91 -17.15 2.85
CA GLU A 374 -39.97 -16.16 2.37
C GLU A 374 -38.57 -16.81 2.44
N GLY A 375 -37.99 -17.22 1.31
CA GLY A 375 -36.75 -18.00 1.20
C GLY A 375 -35.45 -17.31 1.68
N ARG A 376 -35.45 -16.68 2.86
CA ARG A 376 -34.25 -16.16 3.51
C ARG A 376 -33.65 -17.22 4.42
N GLU A 377 -32.57 -17.86 3.94
CA GLU A 377 -31.52 -18.31 4.87
C GLU A 377 -31.10 -17.12 5.75
N LYS A 378 -30.67 -17.39 6.98
CA LYS A 378 -30.11 -16.32 7.83
C LYS A 378 -28.92 -15.71 7.08
N THR A 379 -29.05 -14.45 6.70
CA THR A 379 -27.96 -13.67 6.09
C THR A 379 -26.72 -13.79 6.97
N MET A 380 -25.55 -13.99 6.36
CA MET A 380 -24.25 -14.04 7.05
C MET A 380 -23.84 -12.64 7.57
N SER A 381 -24.63 -11.63 7.20
CA SER A 381 -24.46 -10.24 7.58
C SER A 381 -24.80 -9.98 9.04
N SER A 382 -23.90 -9.25 9.71
CA SER A 382 -24.11 -8.66 11.04
C SER A 382 -24.74 -7.27 10.95
N ASP A 383 -25.16 -6.81 9.76
CA ASP A 383 -25.63 -5.44 9.53
C ASP A 383 -26.90 -5.06 10.33
N ASP A 384 -27.65 -6.06 10.83
CA ASP A 384 -28.88 -5.86 11.61
C ASP A 384 -28.69 -6.07 13.13
N GLU A 385 -27.46 -6.38 13.59
CA GLU A 385 -27.14 -6.55 15.02
C GLU A 385 -26.56 -5.26 15.60
N ASP A 386 -27.04 -4.84 16.78
CA ASP A 386 -26.52 -3.68 17.52
C ASP A 386 -24.99 -3.81 17.74
N PRO A 387 -24.21 -2.71 17.61
CA PRO A 387 -22.75 -2.72 17.78
C PRO A 387 -22.30 -3.09 19.21
N SER A 388 -23.23 -3.33 20.14
CA SER A 388 -22.97 -3.78 21.52
C SER A 388 -22.79 -5.30 21.64
N GLY A 389 -23.13 -6.08 20.60
CA GLY A 389 -22.88 -7.51 20.57
C GLY A 389 -21.40 -7.81 20.35
N LYS A 390 -20.77 -8.60 21.23
CA LYS A 390 -19.39 -9.09 21.06
C LYS A 390 -19.21 -9.63 19.64
N ALA A 391 -18.52 -8.87 18.78
CA ALA A 391 -18.25 -9.26 17.41
C ALA A 391 -17.68 -10.69 17.40
N ARG A 392 -18.36 -11.61 16.70
CA ARG A 392 -17.86 -12.97 16.54
C ARG A 392 -16.46 -12.88 15.92
N SER A 393 -15.45 -13.43 16.60
CA SER A 393 -14.08 -13.45 16.11
C SER A 393 -14.02 -14.28 14.82
N ARG A 394 -14.08 -13.61 13.67
CA ARG A 394 -13.79 -14.19 12.36
C ARG A 394 -12.29 -14.41 12.26
N HIS A 395 -11.85 -15.47 11.60
CA HIS A 395 -10.42 -15.74 11.40
C HIS A 395 -10.08 -15.55 9.93
N ILE A 396 -8.95 -14.90 9.66
CA ILE A 396 -8.39 -14.83 8.30
C ILE A 396 -7.40 -15.98 8.16
N THR A 397 -7.60 -16.79 7.13
CA THR A 397 -6.72 -17.90 6.77
C THR A 397 -5.97 -17.58 5.47
N VAL A 398 -4.73 -18.02 5.38
CA VAL A 398 -3.84 -17.75 4.24
C VAL A 398 -3.03 -19.01 3.94
N ASN A 399 -2.88 -19.35 2.67
CA ASN A 399 -1.97 -20.43 2.28
C ASN A 399 -0.51 -19.95 2.45
N LYS A 400 0.31 -20.76 3.13
CA LYS A 400 1.74 -20.45 3.35
C LYS A 400 2.54 -20.39 2.05
N ALA A 401 2.10 -21.10 1.00
CA ALA A 401 2.72 -21.04 -0.31
C ALA A 401 2.52 -19.67 -0.99
N ASP A 402 1.36 -19.04 -0.74
CA ASP A 402 1.01 -17.74 -1.33
C ASP A 402 1.61 -16.58 -0.51
N LEU A 403 1.81 -16.76 0.81
CA LEU A 403 2.38 -15.75 1.69
C LEU A 403 3.26 -16.35 2.79
N ALA A 404 4.58 -16.28 2.60
CA ALA A 404 5.56 -16.86 3.51
C ALA A 404 5.55 -16.23 4.92
N ASN A 405 5.39 -14.91 5.01
CA ASN A 405 5.32 -14.14 6.27
C ASN A 405 3.88 -13.92 6.78
N SER A 406 2.96 -14.85 6.46
CA SER A 406 1.53 -14.75 6.81
C SER A 406 1.25 -14.45 8.28
N ILE A 407 2.05 -14.98 9.22
CA ILE A 407 1.85 -14.73 10.66
C ILE A 407 2.03 -13.23 10.99
N GLU A 408 3.10 -12.63 10.49
CA GLU A 408 3.43 -11.21 10.73
C GLU A 408 2.38 -10.30 10.07
N VAL A 409 1.97 -10.64 8.85
CA VAL A 409 0.95 -9.88 8.10
C VAL A 409 -0.42 -9.90 8.81
N LEU A 410 -0.83 -11.07 9.33
CA LEU A 410 -2.08 -11.19 10.09
C LEU A 410 -2.00 -10.51 11.46
N GLU A 411 -0.84 -10.53 12.11
CA GLU A 411 -0.61 -9.76 13.34
C GLU A 411 -0.71 -8.26 13.07
N SER A 412 -0.12 -7.76 11.99
CA SER A 412 -0.26 -6.36 11.58
C SER A 412 -1.71 -6.00 11.27
N PHE A 413 -2.45 -6.85 10.55
CA PHE A 413 -3.89 -6.61 10.33
C PHE A 413 -4.65 -6.47 11.66
N LYS A 414 -4.40 -7.38 12.60
CA LYS A 414 -5.01 -7.35 13.94
C LYS A 414 -4.67 -6.06 14.69
N LEU A 415 -3.39 -5.68 14.73
CA LEU A 415 -2.93 -4.47 15.42
C LEU A 415 -3.52 -3.20 14.80
N ALA A 416 -3.60 -3.13 13.47
CA ALA A 416 -4.21 -2.00 12.77
C ALA A 416 -5.71 -1.90 13.09
N ARG A 417 -6.46 -3.01 13.00
CA ARG A 417 -7.89 -3.04 13.36
C ARG A 417 -8.13 -2.62 14.81
N GLU A 418 -7.37 -3.17 15.74
CA GLU A 418 -7.49 -2.83 17.17
C GLU A 418 -7.12 -1.37 17.48
N SER A 419 -6.19 -0.79 16.71
CA SER A 419 -5.83 0.62 16.80
C SER A 419 -6.95 1.51 16.27
N TRP A 420 -7.56 1.13 15.15
CA TRP A 420 -8.74 1.81 14.59
C TRP A 420 -9.90 1.81 15.60
N GLU A 421 -10.24 0.64 16.15
CA GLU A 421 -11.31 0.51 17.15
C GLU A 421 -11.06 1.37 18.39
N LEU A 422 -9.80 1.49 18.83
CA LEU A 422 -9.43 2.36 19.94
C LEU A 422 -9.60 3.85 19.60
N LEU A 423 -9.17 4.28 18.41
CA LEU A 423 -9.29 5.68 17.96
C LEU A 423 -10.76 6.12 17.86
N TYR A 424 -11.66 5.22 17.49
CA TYR A 424 -13.11 5.47 17.40
C TYR A 424 -13.89 5.09 18.68
N SER A 425 -13.21 4.69 19.75
CA SER A 425 -13.88 4.22 20.99
C SER A 425 -14.49 5.35 21.82
N LEU A 426 -13.95 6.57 21.73
CA LEU A 426 -14.42 7.75 22.44
C LEU A 426 -14.56 8.90 21.45
N GLU A 427 -15.64 9.69 21.58
CA GLU A 427 -15.93 10.81 20.68
C GLU A 427 -14.80 11.86 20.62
N SER A 428 -14.09 12.07 21.73
CA SER A 428 -12.96 13.01 21.79
C SER A 428 -11.73 12.52 21.03
N LEU A 429 -11.52 11.20 20.95
CA LEU A 429 -10.44 10.58 20.18
C LEU A 429 -10.79 10.58 18.69
N ASP A 430 -12.02 10.21 18.35
CA ASP A 430 -12.53 10.24 16.98
C ASP A 430 -12.41 11.64 16.38
N LYS A 431 -12.93 12.67 17.06
CA LYS A 431 -12.85 14.06 16.59
C LYS A 431 -11.43 14.53 16.33
N GLU A 432 -10.46 14.10 17.13
CA GLU A 432 -9.05 14.45 16.94
C GLU A 432 -8.45 13.69 15.75
N PHE A 433 -8.63 12.38 15.71
CA PHE A 433 -8.10 11.53 14.64
C PHE A 433 -8.71 11.88 13.27
N THR A 434 -10.03 12.05 13.20
CA THR A 434 -10.75 12.48 11.99
C THR A 434 -10.25 13.85 11.51
N ARG A 435 -9.96 14.79 12.41
CA ARG A 435 -9.38 16.09 12.03
C ARG A 435 -8.00 15.94 11.38
N ILE A 436 -7.15 15.05 11.92
CA ILE A 436 -5.83 14.76 11.35
C ILE A 436 -5.99 14.12 9.96
N CYS A 437 -6.83 13.10 9.83
CA CYS A 437 -7.10 12.41 8.57
C CYS A 437 -7.63 13.33 7.47
N LEU A 438 -8.52 14.28 7.83
CA LEU A 438 -9.02 15.31 6.91
C LEU A 438 -7.92 16.28 6.50
N SER A 439 -7.08 16.73 7.44
CA SER A 439 -5.96 17.63 7.13
C SER A 439 -4.96 16.98 6.17
N TRP A 440 -4.75 15.67 6.25
CA TRP A 440 -3.83 14.93 5.39
C TRP A 440 -4.47 14.41 4.09
N LYS A 441 -5.78 14.67 3.88
CA LYS A 441 -6.55 14.19 2.73
C LYS A 441 -6.46 12.67 2.53
N THR A 442 -6.48 11.92 3.63
CA THR A 442 -6.29 10.45 3.64
C THR A 442 -7.34 9.70 2.82
N GLU A 443 -8.47 10.31 2.50
CA GLU A 443 -9.49 9.76 1.61
C GLU A 443 -8.97 9.47 0.19
N THR A 444 -7.92 10.18 -0.22
CA THR A 444 -7.24 9.99 -1.52
C THR A 444 -6.24 8.83 -1.51
N TRP A 445 -5.91 8.28 -0.33
CA TRP A 445 -4.90 7.23 -0.20
C TRP A 445 -5.49 5.86 -0.54
N LEU A 446 -5.19 5.37 -1.75
CA LEU A 446 -5.67 4.07 -2.24
C LEU A 446 -5.31 2.91 -1.30
N TRP A 447 -4.06 2.87 -0.81
CA TRP A 447 -3.60 1.82 0.10
C TRP A 447 -4.40 1.77 1.41
N LEU A 448 -4.72 2.94 1.97
CA LEU A 448 -5.50 3.04 3.19
C LEU A 448 -6.94 2.58 2.92
N ARG A 449 -7.51 2.96 1.77
CA ARG A 449 -8.86 2.52 1.36
C ARG A 449 -8.97 1.01 1.25
N ILE A 450 -7.95 0.35 0.70
CA ILE A 450 -7.87 -1.12 0.62
C ILE A 450 -7.92 -1.74 2.02
N PHE A 451 -7.07 -1.26 2.94
CA PHE A 451 -7.08 -1.75 4.33
C PHE A 451 -8.46 -1.56 5.00
N LEU A 452 -9.05 -0.36 4.88
CA LEU A 452 -10.34 -0.06 5.50
C LEU A 452 -11.46 -0.96 4.94
N THR A 453 -11.41 -1.26 3.64
CA THR A 453 -12.38 -2.15 2.99
C THR A 453 -12.26 -3.57 3.50
N ASP A 454 -11.03 -4.11 3.55
CA ASP A 454 -10.76 -5.44 4.11
C ASP A 454 -11.17 -5.52 5.59
N MET A 455 -10.96 -4.46 6.38
CA MET A 455 -11.40 -4.38 7.77
C MET A 455 -12.92 -4.40 7.91
N ILE A 456 -13.66 -3.68 7.06
CA ILE A 456 -15.13 -3.65 7.06
C ILE A 456 -15.70 -5.03 6.65
N ILE A 457 -15.10 -5.69 5.66
CA ILE A 457 -15.43 -7.08 5.26
C ILE A 457 -15.16 -8.02 6.44
N TYR A 458 -14.02 -7.87 7.12
CA TYR A 458 -13.70 -8.63 8.33
C TYR A 458 -14.72 -8.45 9.45
N GLN A 459 -15.25 -7.24 9.61
CA GLN A 459 -16.31 -6.96 10.58
C GLN A 459 -17.69 -7.50 10.15
N GLY A 460 -17.83 -7.98 8.92
CA GLY A 460 -19.11 -8.46 8.38
C GLY A 460 -20.12 -7.36 8.05
N GLN A 461 -19.65 -6.13 7.89
CA GLN A 461 -20.47 -4.95 7.58
C GLN A 461 -20.58 -4.76 6.06
N TYR A 462 -21.18 -5.73 5.36
CA TYR A 462 -21.09 -5.82 3.89
C TYR A 462 -21.75 -4.64 3.18
N LYS A 463 -22.85 -4.07 3.70
CA LYS A 463 -23.44 -2.85 3.12
C LYS A 463 -22.46 -1.68 3.09
N LYS A 464 -21.67 -1.50 4.15
CA LYS A 464 -20.62 -0.46 4.19
C LYS A 464 -19.44 -0.83 3.29
N ALA A 465 -19.11 -2.12 3.20
CA ALA A 465 -18.06 -2.60 2.29
C ALA A 465 -18.41 -2.29 0.83
N LEU A 466 -19.66 -2.49 0.41
CA LEU A 466 -20.14 -2.12 -0.92
C LEU A 466 -19.88 -0.64 -1.21
N SER A 467 -20.28 0.27 -0.32
CA SER A 467 -20.03 1.72 -0.50
C SER A 467 -18.54 2.04 -0.61
N SER A 468 -17.70 1.40 0.22
CA SER A 468 -16.24 1.59 0.19
C SER A 468 -15.61 1.06 -1.10
N LEU A 469 -16.11 -0.08 -1.62
CA LEU A 469 -15.64 -0.70 -2.86
C LEU A 469 -15.95 0.14 -4.09
N HIS A 470 -17.13 0.78 -4.16
CA HIS A 470 -17.44 1.72 -5.25
C HIS A 470 -16.50 2.93 -5.24
N HIS A 471 -16.16 3.45 -4.06
CA HIS A 471 -15.20 4.54 -3.95
C HIS A 471 -13.77 4.10 -4.30
N LEU A 472 -13.37 2.87 -3.92
CA LEU A 472 -12.10 2.29 -4.31
C LEU A 472 -11.98 2.18 -5.84
N ALA A 473 -13.04 1.71 -6.52
CA ALA A 473 -13.09 1.65 -7.97
C ALA A 473 -12.96 3.04 -8.63
N ALA A 474 -13.52 4.10 -8.02
CA ALA A 474 -13.35 5.46 -8.50
C ALA A 474 -11.90 5.97 -8.37
N LEU A 475 -11.21 5.65 -7.27
CA LEU A 475 -9.81 6.04 -7.04
C LEU A 475 -8.81 5.32 -7.95
N GLN A 476 -9.12 4.09 -8.39
CA GLN A 476 -8.29 3.35 -9.34
C GLN A 476 -8.44 3.85 -10.79
N GLY A 477 -9.38 4.76 -11.04
CA GLY A 477 -9.67 5.32 -12.36
C GLY A 477 -10.46 4.37 -13.23
N SER A 478 -11.45 4.90 -13.95
CA SER A 478 -12.01 4.23 -15.12
C SER A 478 -10.95 4.24 -16.22
N HIS A 479 -10.13 3.20 -16.33
CA HIS A 479 -9.44 2.96 -17.59
C HIS A 479 -10.52 2.94 -18.69
N SER A 480 -10.31 3.76 -19.72
CA SER A 480 -11.27 4.01 -20.78
C SER A 480 -11.88 2.71 -21.33
N PRO A 481 -13.18 2.69 -21.69
CA PRO A 481 -13.82 1.53 -22.34
C PRO A 481 -13.32 1.30 -23.79
N GLN A 482 -12.14 1.80 -24.15
CA GLN A 482 -11.54 1.69 -25.49
C GLN A 482 -10.34 0.76 -25.58
N GLN A 483 -9.95 0.05 -24.50
CA GLN A 483 -9.12 -1.15 -24.67
C GLN A 483 -10.00 -2.34 -25.06
N ILE A 484 -10.26 -2.41 -26.36
CA ILE A 484 -10.77 -3.59 -27.04
C ILE A 484 -9.83 -4.77 -26.72
N THR A 485 -10.43 -5.86 -26.21
CA THR A 485 -9.87 -7.21 -26.08
C THR A 485 -8.57 -7.36 -25.26
N GLY A 486 -8.74 -7.66 -23.97
CA GLY A 486 -7.88 -8.59 -23.23
C GLY A 486 -6.49 -8.10 -22.83
N GLN A 487 -6.38 -7.27 -21.79
CA GLN A 487 -5.13 -7.09 -21.03
C GLN A 487 -5.30 -6.32 -19.69
N GLY A 488 -6.38 -6.57 -18.95
CA GLY A 488 -6.51 -6.08 -17.57
C GLY A 488 -5.95 -7.12 -16.58
N SER A 489 -4.96 -6.75 -15.75
CA SER A 489 -4.56 -7.60 -14.60
C SER A 489 -5.76 -7.80 -13.66
N LEU A 490 -5.99 -9.02 -13.16
CA LEU A 490 -7.05 -9.31 -12.18
C LEU A 490 -6.89 -8.49 -10.88
N GLU A 491 -5.69 -7.98 -10.62
CA GLU A 491 -5.44 -7.00 -9.57
C GLU A 491 -6.31 -5.73 -9.72
N ASN A 492 -6.45 -5.23 -10.95
CA ASN A 492 -7.27 -4.05 -11.25
C ASN A 492 -8.78 -4.36 -11.10
N GLN A 493 -9.13 -5.63 -10.97
CA GLN A 493 -10.49 -6.10 -10.74
C GLN A 493 -10.74 -6.52 -9.28
N ARG A 494 -9.81 -6.24 -8.33
CA ARG A 494 -9.97 -6.56 -6.90
C ARG A 494 -11.33 -6.12 -6.36
N ALA A 495 -11.73 -4.88 -6.67
CA ALA A 495 -13.01 -4.33 -6.21
C ALA A 495 -14.19 -5.19 -6.68
N LEU A 496 -14.18 -5.63 -7.95
CA LEU A 496 -15.23 -6.45 -8.54
C LEU A 496 -15.33 -7.83 -7.87
N ILE A 497 -14.18 -8.46 -7.56
CA ILE A 497 -14.14 -9.75 -6.85
C ILE A 497 -14.77 -9.61 -5.45
N GLN A 498 -14.39 -8.56 -4.71
CA GLN A 498 -14.93 -8.30 -3.37
C GLN A 498 -16.41 -7.88 -3.41
N LEU A 499 -16.87 -7.16 -4.45
CA LEU A 499 -18.29 -6.85 -4.66
C LEU A 499 -19.12 -8.13 -4.82
N ALA A 500 -18.67 -9.08 -5.65
CA ALA A 500 -19.33 -10.38 -5.80
C ALA A 500 -19.44 -11.11 -4.45
N SER A 501 -18.35 -11.16 -3.69
CA SER A 501 -18.33 -11.76 -2.34
C SER A 501 -19.29 -11.08 -1.36
N CYS A 502 -19.36 -9.74 -1.39
CA CYS A 502 -20.22 -8.96 -0.48
C CYS A 502 -21.70 -9.13 -0.82
N HIS A 503 -22.08 -9.07 -2.10
CA HIS A 503 -23.45 -9.35 -2.55
C HIS A 503 -23.87 -10.76 -2.15
N PHE A 504 -22.98 -11.74 -2.28
CA PHE A 504 -23.27 -13.11 -1.87
C PHE A 504 -23.57 -13.21 -0.37
N ALA A 505 -22.74 -12.59 0.47
CA ALA A 505 -22.93 -12.58 1.92
C ALA A 505 -24.23 -11.89 2.38
N LEU A 506 -24.75 -10.94 1.57
CA LEU A 506 -26.03 -10.27 1.76
C LEU A 506 -27.23 -11.10 1.26
N GLY A 507 -27.02 -12.21 0.56
CA GLY A 507 -28.07 -13.00 -0.10
C GLY A 507 -28.58 -12.39 -1.40
N GLU A 508 -27.84 -11.43 -1.97
CA GLU A 508 -28.15 -10.75 -3.23
C GLU A 508 -27.61 -11.57 -4.41
N TYR A 509 -28.20 -12.75 -4.63
CA TYR A 509 -27.67 -13.77 -5.56
C TYR A 509 -27.64 -13.31 -7.03
N ARG A 510 -28.61 -12.49 -7.45
CA ARG A 510 -28.64 -11.92 -8.79
C ARG A 510 -27.46 -10.96 -9.03
N GLN A 511 -27.22 -10.05 -8.09
CA GLN A 511 -26.09 -9.12 -8.14
C GLN A 511 -24.76 -9.88 -8.05
N THR A 512 -24.69 -10.91 -7.21
CA THR A 512 -23.53 -11.82 -7.14
C THR A 512 -23.24 -12.43 -8.51
N CYS A 513 -24.25 -13.02 -9.15
CA CYS A 513 -24.15 -13.62 -10.46
C CYS A 513 -23.68 -12.60 -11.51
N GLU A 514 -24.25 -11.40 -11.52
CA GLU A 514 -23.84 -10.31 -12.43
C GLU A 514 -22.35 -9.97 -12.28
N LYS A 515 -21.87 -9.73 -11.06
CA LYS A 515 -20.46 -9.37 -10.83
C LYS A 515 -19.51 -10.52 -11.13
N VAL A 516 -19.90 -11.75 -10.87
CA VAL A 516 -19.12 -12.93 -11.27
C VAL A 516 -19.03 -13.03 -12.80
N LEU A 517 -20.14 -12.85 -13.51
CA LEU A 517 -20.17 -12.93 -14.98
C LEU A 517 -19.38 -11.80 -15.63
N ASP A 518 -19.37 -10.60 -15.03
CA ASP A 518 -18.48 -9.51 -15.46
C ASP A 518 -17.01 -9.87 -15.25
N LEU A 519 -16.68 -10.49 -14.11
CA LEU A 519 -15.32 -10.93 -13.83
C LEU A 519 -14.83 -12.02 -14.78
N MET A 520 -15.71 -12.93 -15.21
CA MET A 520 -15.38 -13.99 -16.18
C MET A 520 -14.85 -13.42 -17.50
N CYS A 521 -15.25 -12.20 -17.89
CA CYS A 521 -14.72 -11.51 -19.07
C CYS A 521 -13.23 -11.14 -18.96
N TYR A 522 -12.69 -11.03 -17.74
CA TYR A 522 -11.29 -10.67 -17.47
C TYR A 522 -10.42 -11.88 -17.14
N ILE A 523 -11.01 -13.06 -16.94
CA ILE A 523 -10.27 -14.29 -16.63
C ILE A 523 -9.65 -14.85 -17.91
N LEU A 524 -8.32 -14.83 -17.95
CA LEU A 524 -7.54 -15.51 -19.00
C LEU A 524 -7.44 -17.00 -18.67
N LEU A 525 -7.86 -17.83 -19.62
CA LEU A 525 -7.72 -19.28 -19.51
C LEU A 525 -6.25 -19.69 -19.69
N PRO A 526 -5.70 -20.56 -18.85
CA PRO A 526 -4.34 -21.05 -19.04
C PRO A 526 -4.25 -21.84 -20.36
N ILE A 527 -3.34 -21.41 -21.24
CA ILE A 527 -2.89 -22.22 -22.38
C ILE A 527 -2.15 -23.41 -21.79
N GLN A 528 -2.49 -24.63 -22.22
CA GLN A 528 -1.95 -25.89 -21.67
C GLN A 528 -0.43 -25.85 -21.47
N GLU A 529 0.03 -25.81 -20.22
CA GLU A 529 1.34 -26.34 -19.85
C GLU A 529 1.12 -27.73 -19.24
N GLY A 530 1.73 -28.75 -19.84
CA GLY A 530 1.70 -30.15 -19.41
C GLY A 530 2.48 -30.39 -18.12
N GLY A 531 2.12 -29.71 -17.04
CA GLY A 531 2.64 -29.95 -15.70
C GLY A 531 1.69 -30.85 -14.90
N LYS A 532 2.21 -31.94 -14.34
CA LYS A 532 1.46 -32.87 -13.47
C LYS A 532 0.64 -32.10 -12.43
N VAL A 533 -0.66 -32.35 -12.40
CA VAL A 533 -1.55 -31.95 -11.31
C VAL A 533 -1.00 -32.61 -10.04
N GLN A 534 -0.38 -31.83 -9.18
CA GLN A 534 -0.05 -32.29 -7.84
C GLN A 534 -1.39 -32.39 -7.10
N GLU A 535 -1.89 -33.61 -6.91
CA GLU A 535 -2.99 -33.88 -5.99
C GLU A 535 -2.62 -33.27 -4.63
N GLU A 536 -3.30 -32.19 -4.25
CA GLU A 536 -3.33 -31.78 -2.86
C GLU A 536 -4.05 -32.87 -2.07
N GLN A 537 -3.28 -33.69 -1.36
CA GLN A 537 -3.82 -34.62 -0.38
C GLN A 537 -4.70 -33.84 0.63
N PRO A 538 -5.89 -34.36 0.98
CA PRO A 538 -6.73 -33.72 1.97
C PRO A 538 -6.09 -33.91 3.36
N LYS A 539 -5.28 -32.94 3.81
CA LYS A 539 -4.75 -32.96 5.17
C LYS A 539 -5.81 -32.49 6.16
N VAL A 540 -6.24 -33.46 6.97
CA VAL A 540 -6.74 -33.39 8.35
C VAL A 540 -7.86 -32.37 8.59
N LYS A 541 -9.06 -32.90 8.86
CA LYS A 541 -10.20 -32.18 9.42
C LYS A 541 -9.76 -31.38 10.66
N SER A 542 -9.55 -30.08 10.49
CA SER A 542 -9.43 -29.15 11.60
C SER A 542 -10.79 -29.07 12.30
N LYS A 543 -10.86 -29.58 13.54
CA LYS A 543 -12.00 -29.38 14.44
C LYS A 543 -11.95 -27.95 14.97
N PHE A 544 -12.25 -26.95 14.14
CA PHE A 544 -12.53 -25.59 14.60
C PHE A 544 -13.90 -25.11 14.10
N ARG A 545 -14.48 -24.24 14.92
CA ARG A 545 -15.91 -24.08 15.19
C ARG A 545 -16.64 -23.22 14.15
N LYS A 546 -17.94 -23.48 14.00
CA LYS A 546 -18.99 -22.71 13.28
C LYS A 546 -18.83 -21.16 13.32
N GLY A 547 -17.93 -20.61 12.53
CA GLY A 547 -17.83 -19.20 12.15
C GLY A 547 -17.53 -19.10 10.65
N SER A 548 -17.96 -18.05 9.96
CA SER A 548 -17.46 -17.76 8.61
C SER A 548 -15.99 -17.39 8.71
N ASP A 549 -15.14 -18.27 8.19
CA ASP A 549 -13.73 -17.98 8.03
C ASP A 549 -13.54 -17.14 6.75
N LEU A 550 -12.63 -16.19 6.80
CA LEU A 550 -12.20 -15.39 5.65
C LEU A 550 -10.89 -15.97 5.11
N LYS A 551 -10.66 -15.79 3.81
CA LYS A 551 -9.46 -16.26 3.12
C LYS A 551 -8.80 -15.15 2.32
N LEU A 552 -7.48 -15.05 2.40
CA LEU A 552 -6.69 -14.28 1.44
C LEU A 552 -6.33 -15.18 0.26
N TRP A 553 -6.87 -14.85 -0.92
CA TRP A 553 -6.67 -15.59 -2.16
C TRP A 553 -5.78 -14.82 -3.14
N PRO A 554 -4.91 -15.49 -3.90
CA PRO A 554 -4.15 -14.84 -4.95
C PRO A 554 -5.05 -14.40 -6.10
N CYS A 555 -4.84 -13.17 -6.59
CA CYS A 555 -5.56 -12.58 -7.72
C CYS A 555 -5.07 -13.17 -9.06
N THR A 556 -5.26 -14.47 -9.26
CA THR A 556 -4.91 -15.19 -10.50
C THR A 556 -6.14 -15.88 -11.07
N SER A 557 -6.15 -16.10 -12.39
CA SER A 557 -7.22 -16.87 -13.03
C SER A 557 -7.39 -18.25 -12.39
N ARG A 558 -6.27 -18.90 -12.00
CA ARG A 558 -6.26 -20.23 -11.38
C ARG A 558 -6.98 -20.27 -10.03
N ALA A 559 -6.91 -19.21 -9.24
CA ALA A 559 -7.54 -19.16 -7.92
C ALA A 559 -8.95 -18.55 -7.95
N ILE A 560 -9.12 -17.47 -8.73
CA ILE A 560 -10.35 -16.68 -8.75
C ILE A 560 -11.45 -17.38 -9.57
N MET A 561 -11.11 -18.08 -10.65
CA MET A 561 -12.11 -18.76 -11.46
C MET A 561 -12.85 -19.88 -10.69
N PRO A 562 -12.17 -20.81 -9.99
CA PRO A 562 -12.83 -21.74 -9.07
C PRO A 562 -13.77 -21.07 -8.07
N TYR A 563 -13.28 -20.01 -7.42
CA TYR A 563 -14.05 -19.25 -6.44
C TYR A 563 -15.35 -18.68 -7.04
N CYS A 564 -15.30 -18.16 -8.25
CA CYS A 564 -16.47 -17.65 -8.95
C CYS A 564 -17.47 -18.76 -9.33
N LEU A 565 -16.99 -19.91 -9.80
CA LEU A 565 -17.85 -21.06 -10.10
C LEU A 565 -18.53 -21.58 -8.82
N HIS A 566 -17.83 -21.56 -7.69
CA HIS A 566 -18.37 -21.84 -6.37
C HIS A 566 -19.48 -20.86 -5.97
N LEU A 567 -19.27 -19.55 -6.15
CA LEU A 567 -20.32 -18.55 -5.92
C LEU A 567 -21.55 -18.78 -6.79
N LEU A 568 -21.37 -19.04 -8.09
CA LEU A 568 -22.48 -19.34 -9.00
C LEU A 568 -23.24 -20.60 -8.55
N LEU A 569 -22.51 -21.67 -8.21
CA LEU A 569 -23.13 -22.91 -7.72
C LEU A 569 -23.96 -22.64 -6.47
N ALA A 570 -23.43 -21.84 -5.54
CA ALA A 570 -24.16 -21.46 -4.33
C ALA A 570 -25.44 -20.66 -4.63
N CYS A 571 -25.38 -19.69 -5.56
CA CYS A 571 -26.53 -18.91 -6.00
C CYS A 571 -27.65 -19.79 -6.57
N PHE A 572 -27.31 -20.72 -7.48
CA PHE A 572 -28.30 -21.58 -8.13
C PHE A 572 -28.76 -22.74 -7.24
N LYS A 573 -27.91 -23.25 -6.35
CA LYS A 573 -28.23 -24.37 -5.44
C LYS A 573 -29.49 -24.07 -4.64
N LEU A 574 -29.60 -22.89 -4.02
CA LEU A 574 -30.75 -22.56 -3.20
C LEU A 574 -32.04 -22.66 -4.02
N ARG A 575 -32.12 -21.93 -5.14
CA ARG A 575 -33.29 -21.90 -6.03
C ARG A 575 -33.63 -23.28 -6.60
N ALA A 576 -32.62 -24.01 -7.06
CA ALA A 576 -32.78 -25.35 -7.64
C ALA A 576 -33.41 -26.35 -6.66
N PHE A 577 -33.21 -26.20 -5.34
CA PHE A 577 -33.73 -27.14 -4.33
C PHE A 577 -34.93 -26.61 -3.52
N THR A 578 -35.19 -25.30 -3.47
CA THR A 578 -36.34 -24.74 -2.71
C THR A 578 -37.63 -24.61 -3.52
N ASP A 579 -37.55 -24.28 -4.81
CA ASP A 579 -38.75 -24.06 -5.62
C ASP A 579 -39.38 -25.36 -6.13
N SER A 580 -40.72 -25.32 -6.31
CA SER A 580 -41.56 -26.50 -6.57
C SER A 580 -41.24 -27.19 -7.90
N ARG A 581 -40.73 -26.44 -8.90
CA ARG A 581 -40.11 -26.98 -10.12
C ARG A 581 -39.35 -25.89 -10.89
N ASP A 582 -38.02 -25.94 -10.87
CA ASP A 582 -37.14 -25.07 -11.67
C ASP A 582 -36.04 -25.92 -12.34
N ASP A 583 -36.38 -26.49 -13.50
CA ASP A 583 -35.51 -27.39 -14.26
C ASP A 583 -34.28 -26.63 -14.83
N MET A 584 -34.42 -25.32 -15.06
CA MET A 584 -33.34 -24.45 -15.55
C MET A 584 -32.27 -24.24 -14.48
N ALA A 585 -32.67 -23.85 -13.27
CA ALA A 585 -31.75 -23.71 -12.15
C ALA A 585 -31.07 -25.05 -11.81
N LEU A 586 -31.83 -26.15 -11.86
CA LEU A 586 -31.30 -27.49 -11.61
C LEU A 586 -30.29 -27.92 -12.69
N GLY A 587 -30.54 -27.59 -13.96
CA GLY A 587 -29.59 -27.81 -15.05
C GLY A 587 -28.32 -26.99 -14.91
N HIS A 588 -28.40 -25.72 -14.51
CA HIS A 588 -27.22 -24.90 -14.20
C HIS A 588 -26.39 -25.50 -13.06
N VAL A 589 -27.04 -26.02 -12.01
CA VAL A 589 -26.37 -26.75 -10.92
C VAL A 589 -25.63 -27.97 -11.45
N VAL A 590 -26.25 -28.78 -12.32
CA VAL A 590 -25.59 -29.95 -12.94
C VAL A 590 -24.34 -29.54 -13.73
N VAL A 591 -24.41 -28.49 -14.54
CA VAL A 591 -23.25 -28.00 -15.30
C VAL A 591 -22.10 -27.59 -14.36
N LEU A 592 -22.39 -26.83 -13.31
CA LEU A 592 -21.39 -26.31 -12.36
C LEU A 592 -20.79 -27.39 -11.45
N LEU A 593 -21.52 -28.47 -11.15
CA LEU A 593 -21.07 -29.57 -10.29
C LEU A 593 -19.88 -30.36 -10.87
N GLN A 594 -19.61 -30.22 -12.17
CA GLN A 594 -18.49 -30.88 -12.83
C GLN A 594 -17.12 -30.41 -12.29
N HIS A 595 -17.00 -29.15 -11.86
CA HIS A 595 -15.71 -28.48 -11.59
C HIS A 595 -14.79 -29.22 -10.60
N GLU A 596 -15.33 -29.70 -9.47
CA GLU A 596 -14.55 -30.42 -8.44
C GLU A 596 -15.02 -31.87 -8.30
N TRP A 597 -15.38 -32.52 -9.41
CA TRP A 597 -15.79 -33.92 -9.36
C TRP A 597 -14.67 -34.82 -8.81
N PRO A 598 -14.94 -35.76 -7.87
CA PRO A 598 -16.24 -36.22 -7.35
C PRO A 598 -16.72 -35.52 -6.05
N ARG A 599 -16.08 -34.43 -5.60
CA ARG A 599 -16.45 -33.74 -4.34
C ARG A 599 -17.92 -33.30 -4.30
N GLY A 600 -18.49 -32.99 -5.47
CA GLY A 600 -19.91 -32.61 -5.64
C GLY A 600 -20.89 -33.76 -5.83
N GLU A 601 -20.46 -35.02 -5.81
CA GLU A 601 -21.28 -36.19 -6.12
C GLU A 601 -22.54 -36.28 -5.25
N ASN A 602 -22.44 -36.08 -3.94
CA ASN A 602 -23.61 -36.12 -3.04
C ASN A 602 -24.68 -35.08 -3.43
N LEU A 603 -24.25 -33.88 -3.84
CA LEU A 603 -25.17 -32.82 -4.27
C LEU A 603 -25.76 -33.12 -5.66
N PHE A 604 -24.97 -33.75 -6.53
CA PHE A 604 -25.44 -34.27 -7.82
C PHE A 604 -26.51 -35.34 -7.64
N LEU A 605 -26.29 -36.35 -6.80
CA LEU A 605 -27.27 -37.39 -6.51
C LEU A 605 -28.57 -36.82 -5.93
N LYS A 606 -28.50 -35.71 -5.17
CA LYS A 606 -29.70 -34.98 -4.74
C LYS A 606 -30.45 -34.33 -5.90
N ALA A 607 -29.72 -33.76 -6.88
CA ALA A 607 -30.33 -33.24 -8.10
C ALA A 607 -31.01 -34.37 -8.89
N ILE A 608 -30.34 -35.52 -9.06
CA ILE A 608 -30.92 -36.71 -9.69
C ILE A 608 -32.19 -37.18 -8.97
N ASN A 609 -32.16 -37.29 -7.64
CA ASN A 609 -33.35 -37.65 -6.86
C ASN A 609 -34.51 -36.67 -7.07
N LYS A 610 -34.23 -35.36 -7.18
CA LYS A 610 -35.26 -34.36 -7.48
C LYS A 610 -35.83 -34.54 -8.88
N ILE A 611 -34.99 -34.81 -9.89
CA ILE A 611 -35.42 -35.12 -11.26
C ILE A 611 -36.32 -36.36 -11.28
N CYS A 612 -35.93 -37.43 -10.58
CA CYS A 612 -36.74 -38.64 -10.46
C CYS A 612 -38.11 -38.37 -9.85
N GLN A 613 -38.18 -37.54 -8.80
CA GLN A 613 -39.44 -37.14 -8.17
C GLN A 613 -40.34 -36.32 -9.10
N GLN A 614 -39.76 -35.52 -10.00
CA GLN A 614 -40.49 -34.72 -11.00
C GLN A 614 -40.99 -35.55 -12.18
N GLY A 615 -40.33 -36.68 -12.49
CA GLY A 615 -40.69 -37.58 -13.58
C GLY A 615 -40.36 -37.06 -14.99
N ASN A 616 -39.91 -35.80 -15.09
CA ASN A 616 -39.44 -35.17 -16.31
C ASN A 616 -38.35 -34.14 -15.97
N PHE A 617 -37.55 -33.79 -16.97
CA PHE A 617 -36.52 -32.76 -16.84
C PHE A 617 -36.21 -32.13 -18.19
N GLN A 618 -36.23 -30.80 -18.26
CA GLN A 618 -35.96 -30.03 -19.47
C GLN A 618 -34.74 -29.12 -19.28
N TYR A 619 -33.71 -29.32 -20.11
CA TYR A 619 -32.52 -28.48 -20.10
C TYR A 619 -31.78 -28.56 -21.44
N GLU A 620 -32.05 -27.60 -22.34
CA GLU A 620 -31.51 -27.60 -23.72
C GLU A 620 -29.99 -27.40 -23.80
N ASN A 621 -29.38 -26.89 -22.74
CA ASN A 621 -27.95 -26.64 -22.64
C ASN A 621 -27.13 -27.86 -22.17
N PHE A 622 -27.77 -29.00 -21.94
CA PHE A 622 -27.12 -30.20 -21.42
C PHE A 622 -25.95 -30.65 -22.32
N PHE A 623 -26.23 -30.92 -23.60
CA PHE A 623 -25.22 -31.37 -24.56
C PHE A 623 -24.22 -30.27 -24.95
N ASN A 624 -24.44 -29.02 -24.55
CA ASN A 624 -23.47 -27.95 -24.79
C ASN A 624 -22.31 -28.02 -23.77
N TYR A 625 -22.62 -28.32 -22.50
CA TYR A 625 -21.70 -28.08 -21.38
C TYR A 625 -21.45 -29.26 -20.43
N VAL A 626 -22.25 -30.34 -20.46
CA VAL A 626 -22.04 -31.52 -19.58
C VAL A 626 -21.14 -32.54 -20.27
N THR A 627 -19.89 -32.66 -19.85
CA THR A 627 -18.88 -33.58 -20.44
C THR A 627 -18.37 -34.64 -19.46
N ASN A 628 -18.70 -34.55 -18.17
CA ASN A 628 -18.32 -35.54 -17.16
C ASN A 628 -19.00 -36.90 -17.41
N ILE A 629 -18.19 -37.97 -17.48
CA ILE A 629 -18.66 -39.31 -17.89
C ILE A 629 -19.67 -39.90 -16.90
N ASP A 630 -19.41 -39.80 -15.59
CA ASP A 630 -20.28 -40.35 -14.55
C ASP A 630 -21.66 -39.68 -14.59
N MET A 631 -21.70 -38.36 -14.80
CA MET A 631 -22.97 -37.64 -14.98
C MET A 631 -23.71 -38.06 -16.25
N LEU A 632 -23.01 -38.26 -17.37
CA LEU A 632 -23.63 -38.71 -18.63
C LEU A 632 -24.24 -40.10 -18.51
N GLU A 633 -23.54 -41.01 -17.82
CA GLU A 633 -24.01 -42.37 -17.54
C GLU A 633 -25.30 -42.35 -16.70
N GLU A 634 -25.34 -41.53 -15.65
CA GLU A 634 -26.54 -41.38 -14.81
C GLU A 634 -27.74 -40.83 -15.60
N PHE A 635 -27.54 -39.79 -16.43
CA PHE A 635 -28.62 -39.28 -17.29
C PHE A 635 -29.06 -40.27 -18.37
N ALA A 636 -28.16 -41.12 -18.87
CA ALA A 636 -28.53 -42.22 -19.76
C ALA A 636 -29.37 -43.29 -19.03
N TYR A 637 -28.99 -43.63 -17.79
CA TYR A 637 -29.70 -44.58 -16.94
C TYR A 637 -31.13 -44.13 -16.63
N LEU A 638 -31.35 -42.84 -16.31
CA LEU A 638 -32.69 -42.28 -16.01
C LEU A 638 -33.74 -42.53 -17.09
N ARG A 639 -33.33 -42.64 -18.36
CA ARG A 639 -34.25 -42.89 -19.49
C ARG A 639 -34.65 -44.36 -19.64
N THR A 640 -33.92 -45.28 -18.99
CA THR A 640 -34.19 -46.72 -19.03
C THR A 640 -35.42 -47.09 -18.20
N GLN A 641 -35.91 -48.33 -18.32
CA GLN A 641 -36.99 -48.83 -17.46
C GLN A 641 -36.56 -48.92 -15.99
N GLU A 642 -35.31 -49.30 -15.73
CA GLU A 642 -34.75 -49.47 -14.40
C GLU A 642 -34.48 -48.12 -13.71
N GLY A 643 -34.07 -47.10 -14.49
CA GLY A 643 -33.86 -45.73 -14.01
C GLY A 643 -35.12 -44.88 -13.87
N GLY A 644 -36.32 -45.47 -13.98
CA GLY A 644 -37.59 -44.76 -13.73
C GLY A 644 -38.27 -44.16 -14.96
N LYS A 645 -37.72 -44.36 -16.17
CA LYS A 645 -38.29 -43.92 -17.46
C LYS A 645 -38.62 -42.41 -17.47
N ILE A 646 -37.69 -41.62 -16.96
CA ILE A 646 -37.82 -40.16 -16.86
C ILE A 646 -37.88 -39.55 -18.27
N HIS A 647 -38.77 -38.58 -18.46
CA HIS A 647 -38.88 -37.84 -19.72
C HIS A 647 -37.85 -36.72 -19.77
N LEU A 648 -36.79 -36.89 -20.57
CA LEU A 648 -35.67 -35.96 -20.68
C LEU A 648 -35.74 -35.15 -21.98
N GLU A 649 -35.90 -33.83 -21.87
CA GLU A 649 -35.88 -32.87 -22.98
C GLU A 649 -34.55 -32.10 -22.97
N LEU A 650 -33.51 -32.71 -23.53
CA LEU A 650 -32.13 -32.20 -23.51
C LEU A 650 -31.65 -31.61 -24.84
N LEU A 651 -32.44 -31.78 -25.91
CA LEU A 651 -32.13 -31.29 -27.25
C LEU A 651 -33.06 -30.11 -27.60
N PRO A 652 -32.54 -29.02 -28.17
CA PRO A 652 -33.36 -27.89 -28.57
C PRO A 652 -34.44 -28.32 -29.59
N ASN A 653 -35.64 -27.75 -29.47
CA ASN A 653 -36.79 -27.94 -30.38
C ASN A 653 -37.48 -29.32 -30.39
N GLN A 654 -37.22 -30.23 -29.44
CA GLN A 654 -37.98 -31.51 -29.39
C GLN A 654 -39.49 -31.32 -29.21
N ALA A 655 -39.93 -30.28 -28.50
CA ALA A 655 -41.35 -30.00 -28.26
C ALA A 655 -42.13 -29.59 -29.52
N MET A 656 -41.48 -28.98 -30.53
CA MET A 656 -42.14 -28.60 -31.79
C MET A 656 -42.34 -29.80 -32.73
N LEU A 657 -41.41 -30.75 -32.73
CA LEU A 657 -41.51 -31.99 -33.51
C LEU A 657 -42.64 -32.91 -33.02
N ILE A 658 -42.95 -32.89 -31.72
CA ILE A 658 -43.98 -33.74 -31.12
C ILE A 658 -45.39 -33.15 -31.32
N LYS A 659 -45.55 -31.82 -31.38
CA LYS A 659 -46.86 -31.17 -31.49
C LYS A 659 -47.47 -31.17 -32.90
N HIS A 660 -46.68 -31.30 -33.97
CA HIS A 660 -47.17 -31.19 -35.35
C HIS A 660 -47.40 -32.53 -36.08
N HIS A 661 -47.05 -33.68 -35.49
CA HIS A 661 -47.21 -34.96 -36.17
C HIS A 661 -48.16 -35.91 -35.44
N THR A 662 -49.28 -36.21 -36.09
CA THR A 662 -50.19 -37.31 -35.75
C THR A 662 -49.40 -38.60 -35.58
N VAL A 663 -49.63 -39.29 -34.47
CA VAL A 663 -48.93 -40.50 -34.02
C VAL A 663 -48.94 -41.59 -35.09
N THR A 664 -47.78 -41.83 -35.71
CA THR A 664 -47.50 -43.03 -36.52
C THR A 664 -46.34 -43.81 -35.90
N ARG A 665 -46.44 -45.15 -35.92
CA ARG A 665 -45.65 -46.15 -35.15
C ARG A 665 -44.12 -46.16 -35.38
N GLY A 666 -43.54 -45.21 -36.12
CA GLY A 666 -42.10 -45.15 -36.46
C GLY A 666 -41.30 -44.00 -35.83
N ILE A 667 -41.94 -42.94 -35.35
CA ILE A 667 -41.26 -41.69 -34.94
C ILE A 667 -40.52 -41.84 -33.60
N THR A 668 -41.01 -42.68 -32.70
CA THR A 668 -40.40 -42.93 -31.39
C THR A 668 -39.06 -43.68 -31.46
N LYS A 669 -38.77 -44.38 -32.58
CA LYS A 669 -37.44 -44.96 -32.83
C LYS A 669 -36.41 -43.88 -33.18
N GLY A 670 -36.77 -42.89 -33.99
CA GLY A 670 -35.89 -41.77 -34.37
C GLY A 670 -35.42 -40.97 -33.15
N VAL A 671 -36.36 -40.59 -32.26
CA VAL A 671 -36.04 -39.81 -31.05
C VAL A 671 -35.17 -40.57 -30.04
N LYS A 672 -35.20 -41.91 -30.05
CA LYS A 672 -34.29 -42.73 -29.22
C LYS A 672 -32.89 -42.79 -29.84
N GLU A 673 -32.82 -42.90 -31.16
CA GLU A 673 -31.56 -42.96 -31.89
C GLU A 673 -30.82 -41.61 -31.86
N ASP A 674 -31.56 -40.50 -32.01
CA ASP A 674 -31.00 -39.14 -31.92
C ASP A 674 -30.38 -38.88 -30.54
N PHE A 675 -31.02 -39.35 -29.47
CA PHE A 675 -30.47 -39.24 -28.13
C PHE A 675 -29.23 -40.11 -27.91
N ARG A 676 -29.24 -41.34 -28.41
CA ARG A 676 -28.08 -42.24 -28.35
C ARG A 676 -26.88 -41.60 -29.06
N LEU A 677 -27.09 -41.10 -30.27
CA LEU A 677 -26.05 -40.40 -31.05
C LEU A 677 -25.59 -39.10 -30.37
N ALA A 678 -26.49 -38.34 -29.75
CA ALA A 678 -26.11 -37.16 -28.98
C ALA A 678 -25.26 -37.51 -27.75
N MET A 679 -25.62 -38.58 -27.02
CA MET A 679 -24.81 -39.09 -25.90
C MET A 679 -23.44 -39.59 -26.36
N GLU A 680 -23.35 -40.36 -27.44
CA GLU A 680 -22.07 -40.83 -28.00
C GLU A 680 -21.16 -39.68 -28.42
N ARG A 681 -21.73 -38.65 -29.07
CA ARG A 681 -20.99 -37.42 -29.39
C ARG A 681 -20.54 -36.69 -28.13
N GLN A 682 -21.37 -36.65 -27.09
CA GLN A 682 -21.00 -35.95 -25.86
C GLN A 682 -19.92 -36.69 -25.07
N VAL A 683 -19.95 -38.02 -25.03
CA VAL A 683 -18.89 -38.84 -24.44
C VAL A 683 -17.55 -38.60 -25.15
N SER A 684 -17.54 -38.39 -26.48
CA SER A 684 -16.30 -38.05 -27.20
C SER A 684 -15.65 -36.73 -26.74
N ARG A 685 -16.39 -35.87 -26.04
CA ARG A 685 -15.93 -34.59 -25.47
C ARG A 685 -15.44 -34.69 -24.02
N CYS A 686 -15.42 -35.89 -23.41
CA CYS A 686 -15.01 -36.06 -22.01
C CYS A 686 -13.56 -35.62 -21.72
N GLY A 687 -12.70 -35.56 -22.75
CA GLY A 687 -11.32 -35.06 -22.66
C GLY A 687 -11.16 -33.54 -22.80
N GLU A 688 -12.25 -32.79 -23.03
CA GLU A 688 -12.19 -31.32 -23.10
C GLU A 688 -11.73 -30.72 -21.77
N ASN A 689 -10.98 -29.61 -21.83
CA ASN A 689 -10.60 -28.89 -20.62
C ASN A 689 -11.84 -28.29 -19.96
N LEU A 690 -12.22 -28.85 -18.81
CA LEU A 690 -13.43 -28.46 -18.09
C LEU A 690 -13.49 -26.98 -17.73
N MET A 691 -12.36 -26.35 -17.37
CA MET A 691 -12.33 -24.91 -17.10
C MET A 691 -12.73 -24.11 -18.34
N VAL A 692 -12.26 -24.50 -19.53
CA VAL A 692 -12.64 -23.85 -20.79
C VAL A 692 -14.14 -24.01 -21.07
N VAL A 693 -14.69 -25.20 -20.79
CA VAL A 693 -16.13 -25.47 -20.96
C VAL A 693 -16.97 -24.60 -20.02
N LEU A 694 -16.60 -24.54 -18.73
CA LEU A 694 -17.31 -23.77 -17.71
C LEU A 694 -17.15 -22.25 -17.90
N HIS A 695 -15.99 -21.78 -18.37
CA HIS A 695 -15.81 -20.38 -18.76
C HIS A 695 -16.74 -20.02 -19.91
N ARG A 696 -16.79 -20.85 -20.96
CA ARG A 696 -17.68 -20.65 -22.11
C ARG A 696 -19.15 -20.66 -21.69
N PHE A 697 -19.54 -21.56 -20.79
CA PHE A 697 -20.87 -21.56 -20.20
C PHE A 697 -21.20 -20.21 -19.54
N CYS A 698 -20.31 -19.66 -18.72
CA CYS A 698 -20.51 -18.36 -18.09
C CYS A 698 -20.63 -17.22 -19.12
N ILE A 699 -19.79 -17.21 -20.15
CA ILE A 699 -19.78 -16.13 -21.16
C ILE A 699 -20.99 -16.22 -22.10
N ASN A 700 -21.26 -17.39 -22.67
CA ASN A 700 -22.29 -17.57 -23.69
C ASN A 700 -23.70 -17.54 -23.09
N GLU A 701 -23.88 -18.10 -21.90
CA GLU A 701 -25.19 -18.20 -21.25
C GLU A 701 -25.45 -17.04 -20.26
N LYS A 702 -24.65 -15.95 -20.31
CA LYS A 702 -24.73 -14.82 -19.37
C LYS A 702 -26.16 -14.32 -19.13
N ILE A 703 -26.93 -14.14 -20.20
CA ILE A 703 -28.33 -13.65 -20.12
C ILE A 703 -29.23 -14.67 -19.42
N LEU A 704 -29.11 -15.94 -19.79
CA LEU A 704 -29.92 -17.03 -19.24
C LEU A 704 -29.63 -17.26 -17.75
N LEU A 705 -28.35 -17.19 -17.36
CA LEU A 705 -27.91 -17.30 -15.97
C LEU A 705 -28.49 -16.19 -15.10
N LEU A 706 -28.56 -14.96 -15.61
CA LEU A 706 -29.17 -13.82 -14.90
C LEU A 706 -30.69 -13.93 -14.81
N GLN A 707 -31.35 -14.34 -15.89
CA GLN A 707 -32.80 -14.56 -15.91
C GLN A 707 -33.24 -15.64 -14.91
N THR A 708 -32.42 -16.69 -14.74
CA THR A 708 -32.68 -17.77 -13.78
C THR A 708 -32.53 -17.32 -12.34
N LEU A 709 -32.03 -16.12 -12.05
CA LEU A 709 -32.02 -15.53 -10.69
C LEU A 709 -32.89 -14.26 -10.58
N ALA A 710 -33.68 -13.97 -11.62
CA ALA A 710 -34.61 -12.86 -11.65
C ALA A 710 -35.87 -13.13 -10.82
#